data_AF-A0AAP5LL89-F1
#
_entry.id   AF-A0AAP5LL89-F1
#
_cell.length_a   1.000
_cell.length_b   1.000
_cell.length_c   1.000
_cell.angle_alpha   90.00
_cell.angle_beta   90.00
_cell.angle_gamma   90.00
#
_symmetry.space_group_name_H-M   'P 1'
#
loop_
_entity.id
_entity.type
_entity.pdbx_description
1 polymer ?
#
loop_
_entity_poly.entity_id
_entity_poly.type
_entity_poly.pdbx_seq_one_letter_code
_entity_poly.pdbx_strand_id
1 'polypeptide(L)'
;MMQSSMTPPIEQQMYTRERRGVFRTTEGFDTVAASPGLEPSFIKKVLHPYCVYDAPAELTGRSEKDETKFPAAIHLLHLESGETILGQNVYQAADFTGLRSAFFAHNYVLSPERSEELIRAGGWLDAAFATSYDIEQGTVLPALSELPGASTREREVGQGSEVPSVAPAEILAGLKLNEILFKRLLYAMMQAVATRRKVYIALDLPAEQVTAGAKELLRLLYTALPYAFRRQLGFMTFAKEPQAKKGIHLQFVERGTLRPKDRNTEKDFTFDLMSGRVTHVDAAVANLPYMDFAWSLLHDPKAATPFYSFADEMLSGMEPGRELSVEAYGELSLFYRLEQGHEDLYLNNKSGVLSGLLTYLKPEGAIQRRARLNELFLTLLSRELNNVKRENVPEEPVAARIGEYFAVAAPVVQSRIVDYFIYAINNARTQKRMRAVQELYSLLDRNAALNRAFFGKVLTNESLTKLLFEPYLDSQLKHTELAANVVDVIENWVLSHPSSIHNAFLLERTAIELRERLCSAPNPVQSANEALSRVSVLDRVSTSMEEPVDTEITGRIGQSEAVARPERKPGADAGALSYQEQLTRLADKLAYVINLFLIQDLDLDRVGRAHLLSIDILQHDREVRDWAARQGSDVSARTNMMLAARAWLSGEGRDEEELEALSLTERNELQRWTRRWLADELRERPDQDAFAALPLAFYRGGSGAKLDYAGLIEFVRSTAGSERGLYPFLEWSGNQRLFIRGSQASKPYSDAIVAYFKAHDREAFKSKSAFRPYYARASKAMKPTYDRAKSELSSSLVRLLTGKRRNVFLGSFVVILILGIAGGTYALMGNNAEPPAASPTPVQDPAVPVEPEVSLADQMAYIIPATEESDTATASQLVIRFRNEADRDALQTDKLQLKLADGTVVELEDATSEWESFNRNEEPDAVGSADGESQGAAEGNSGDSSDGSSESDSADTTDDTQSSNEVSQDSDSTTTSDSTESTNESSQDGTETAPPGPSNRAEAGEGGSAVTEPLTVEAADRLYPFGQQVSLPDDMDPANIISIQSGTTVIKLSSQPEA
;
A
#
# COMPACT_ATOMS: atom_id res chain seq x y z
N MET A 1 -34.29 -48.99 3.61
CA MET A 1 -33.66 -50.13 4.30
C MET A 1 -32.36 -49.63 4.89
N MET A 2 -32.05 -49.94 6.15
CA MET A 2 -30.76 -49.57 6.74
C MET A 2 -29.72 -50.61 6.32
N GLN A 3 -28.69 -50.19 5.58
CA GLN A 3 -27.44 -50.94 5.55
C GLN A 3 -26.70 -50.60 6.84
N SER A 4 -26.52 -51.59 7.71
CA SER A 4 -25.56 -51.46 8.81
C SER A 4 -24.16 -51.34 8.21
N SER A 5 -23.52 -50.19 8.39
CA SER A 5 -22.10 -50.01 8.08
C SER A 5 -21.30 -51.00 8.93
N MET A 6 -20.77 -52.05 8.31
CA MET A 6 -19.91 -53.01 9.02
C MET A 6 -18.53 -52.39 9.13
N THR A 7 -18.26 -51.71 10.25
CA THR A 7 -16.97 -51.08 10.53
C THR A 7 -15.85 -52.12 10.35
N PRO A 8 -14.79 -51.83 9.57
CA PRO A 8 -13.78 -52.82 9.21
C PRO A 8 -13.19 -53.56 10.41
N PRO A 9 -12.79 -54.83 10.24
CA PRO A 9 -12.13 -55.58 11.28
C PRO A 9 -10.72 -55.03 11.54
N ILE A 10 -10.19 -55.35 12.71
CA ILE A 10 -8.82 -55.03 13.13
C ILE A 10 -7.95 -56.24 12.78
N GLU A 11 -6.99 -56.03 11.89
CA GLU A 11 -6.07 -57.09 11.47
C GLU A 11 -4.89 -57.22 12.46
N GLN A 12 -4.29 -58.40 12.56
CA GLN A 12 -3.21 -58.71 13.50
C GLN A 12 -1.97 -59.30 12.81
N GLN A 13 -0.78 -59.02 13.36
CA GLN A 13 0.49 -59.62 12.94
C GLN A 13 1.40 -59.93 14.14
N MET A 14 2.04 -61.10 14.15
CA MET A 14 2.96 -61.57 15.19
C MET A 14 4.32 -61.93 14.60
N TYR A 15 5.41 -61.48 15.25
CA TYR A 15 6.78 -61.58 14.75
C TYR A 15 7.76 -61.93 15.88
N THR A 16 8.65 -62.89 15.62
CA THR A 16 9.72 -63.32 16.56
C THR A 16 10.76 -64.14 15.79
N ARG A 17 11.77 -64.68 16.49
CA ARG A 17 12.73 -65.63 15.92
C ARG A 17 12.29 -67.07 16.17
N GLU A 18 11.99 -67.78 15.09
CA GLU A 18 11.45 -69.15 15.11
C GLU A 18 12.06 -70.00 13.98
N ARG A 19 11.79 -71.32 13.95
CA ARG A 19 12.25 -72.31 12.96
C ARG A 19 11.74 -72.07 11.54
N ARG A 20 10.59 -71.40 11.42
CA ARG A 20 9.86 -71.08 10.18
C ARG A 20 8.96 -69.86 10.43
N GLY A 21 8.50 -69.21 9.37
CA GLY A 21 7.50 -68.15 9.39
C GLY A 21 6.67 -68.11 8.10
N VAL A 22 5.87 -67.06 7.95
CA VAL A 22 4.99 -66.81 6.80
C VAL A 22 5.80 -66.58 5.51
N PHE A 23 7.03 -66.08 5.60
CA PHE A 23 7.86 -65.73 4.45
C PHE A 23 9.16 -66.53 4.33
N ARG A 24 9.59 -67.22 5.39
CA ARG A 24 10.83 -68.01 5.44
C ARG A 24 10.59 -69.42 5.96
N THR A 25 11.08 -70.43 5.24
CA THR A 25 11.04 -71.85 5.66
C THR A 25 12.29 -72.28 6.46
N THR A 26 13.08 -71.33 6.94
CA THR A 26 14.36 -71.52 7.64
C THR A 26 14.38 -70.70 8.91
N GLU A 27 15.24 -71.07 9.88
CA GLU A 27 15.35 -70.30 11.11
C GLU A 27 15.71 -68.82 10.88
N GLY A 28 15.14 -67.95 11.71
CA GLY A 28 15.39 -66.51 11.65
C GLY A 28 14.26 -65.71 12.28
N PHE A 29 14.43 -64.39 12.33
CA PHE A 29 13.31 -63.49 12.61
C PHE A 29 12.39 -63.42 11.37
N ASP A 30 11.11 -63.67 11.58
CA ASP A 30 10.06 -63.55 10.56
C ASP A 30 8.70 -63.31 11.23
N THR A 31 7.68 -63.00 10.43
CA THR A 31 6.29 -63.08 10.85
C THR A 31 5.91 -64.54 11.07
N VAL A 32 5.50 -64.91 12.29
CA VAL A 32 5.10 -66.29 12.60
C VAL A 32 3.63 -66.55 12.29
N ALA A 33 2.78 -65.54 12.48
CA ALA A 33 1.38 -65.57 12.09
C ALA A 33 0.85 -64.17 11.74
N ALA A 34 -0.09 -64.08 10.80
CA ALA A 34 -0.73 -62.84 10.37
C ALA A 34 -2.20 -63.05 10.00
N SER A 35 -3.00 -61.99 10.05
CA SER A 35 -4.40 -62.00 9.63
C SER A 35 -4.52 -61.86 8.12
N PRO A 36 -5.54 -62.48 7.48
CA PRO A 36 -5.58 -62.65 6.03
C PRO A 36 -5.86 -61.36 5.24
N GLY A 37 -6.25 -60.25 5.88
CA GLY A 37 -6.37 -58.94 5.23
C GLY A 37 -5.04 -58.18 5.10
N LEU A 38 -3.95 -58.66 5.71
CA LEU A 38 -2.64 -58.01 5.63
C LEU A 38 -1.82 -58.49 4.44
N GLU A 39 -1.65 -57.61 3.46
CA GLU A 39 -0.80 -57.83 2.29
C GLU A 39 0.66 -58.17 2.67
N PRO A 40 1.29 -59.21 2.09
CA PRO A 40 2.69 -59.56 2.33
C PRO A 40 3.69 -58.42 2.08
N SER A 41 3.34 -57.47 1.20
CA SER A 41 4.13 -56.28 0.90
C SER A 41 4.03 -55.24 2.04
N PHE A 42 2.83 -55.03 2.59
CA PHE A 42 2.57 -54.16 3.74
C PHE A 42 3.30 -54.68 4.98
N ILE A 43 3.17 -55.97 5.31
CA ILE A 43 3.84 -56.56 6.48
C ILE A 43 5.36 -56.33 6.43
N LYS A 44 5.99 -56.58 5.27
CA LYS A 44 7.45 -56.45 5.09
C LYS A 44 7.96 -55.01 5.02
N LYS A 45 7.21 -54.10 4.38
CA LYS A 45 7.63 -52.69 4.20
C LYS A 45 7.23 -51.78 5.35
N VAL A 46 6.14 -52.09 6.05
CA VAL A 46 5.50 -51.21 7.04
C VAL A 46 5.61 -51.75 8.45
N LEU A 47 5.32 -53.03 8.70
CA LEU A 47 5.33 -53.59 10.07
C LEU A 47 6.73 -54.03 10.53
N HIS A 48 7.49 -54.73 9.68
CA HIS A 48 8.84 -55.23 10.04
C HIS A 48 9.80 -54.14 10.57
N PRO A 49 9.84 -52.89 10.05
CA PRO A 49 10.68 -51.82 10.60
C PRO A 49 10.39 -51.44 12.06
N TYR A 50 9.19 -51.73 12.58
CA TYR A 50 8.82 -51.48 13.97
C TYR A 50 8.93 -52.74 14.84
N CYS A 51 9.08 -53.93 14.23
CA CYS A 51 9.33 -55.20 14.92
C CYS A 51 10.79 -55.30 15.39
N VAL A 52 11.20 -54.45 16.33
CA VAL A 52 12.58 -54.38 16.89
C VAL A 52 12.51 -54.06 18.40
N TYR A 53 13.33 -54.74 19.20
CA TYR A 53 13.47 -54.47 20.64
C TYR A 53 14.93 -54.47 21.09
N ASP A 54 15.39 -53.33 21.61
CA ASP A 54 16.71 -53.17 22.23
C ASP A 54 16.56 -53.17 23.75
N ALA A 55 17.11 -54.17 24.44
CA ALA A 55 16.97 -54.30 25.89
C ALA A 55 17.76 -53.20 26.67
N PRO A 56 17.25 -52.73 27.83
CA PRO A 56 17.89 -51.69 28.63
C PRO A 56 19.32 -52.05 29.05
N ALA A 57 20.22 -51.06 29.07
CA ALA A 57 21.56 -51.17 29.62
C ALA A 57 21.54 -51.52 31.12
N GLU A 58 20.61 -50.95 31.91
CA GLU A 58 20.47 -51.21 33.34
C GLU A 58 20.15 -52.69 33.66
N LEU A 59 19.27 -53.32 32.85
CA LEU A 59 18.87 -54.72 33.03
C LEU A 59 19.88 -55.71 32.43
N THR A 60 20.42 -55.42 31.25
CA THR A 60 21.42 -56.27 30.60
C THR A 60 22.76 -56.24 31.34
N GLY A 61 23.18 -55.09 31.87
CA GLY A 61 24.40 -54.93 32.66
C GLY A 61 24.40 -55.75 33.94
N ARG A 62 23.23 -56.00 34.56
CA ARG A 62 23.08 -56.87 35.74
C ARG A 62 22.76 -58.33 35.40
N SER A 63 22.78 -58.72 34.12
CA SER A 63 22.44 -60.08 33.65
C SER A 63 21.05 -60.56 34.07
N GLU A 64 20.06 -59.65 34.07
CA GLU A 64 18.66 -59.98 34.36
C GLU A 64 18.10 -61.00 33.33
N LYS A 65 17.26 -61.93 33.80
CA LYS A 65 16.64 -62.98 32.96
C LYS A 65 15.13 -63.10 33.11
N ASP A 66 14.55 -62.40 34.09
CA ASP A 66 13.11 -62.34 34.30
C ASP A 66 12.49 -61.41 33.26
N GLU A 67 11.85 -61.98 32.25
CA GLU A 67 11.21 -61.27 31.14
C GLU A 67 10.19 -60.23 31.62
N THR A 68 9.54 -60.45 32.77
CA THR A 68 8.50 -59.56 33.31
C THR A 68 9.04 -58.21 33.78
N LYS A 69 10.36 -58.09 33.97
CA LYS A 69 11.04 -56.85 34.35
C LYS A 69 11.47 -56.00 33.15
N PHE A 70 11.47 -56.54 31.94
CA PHE A 70 11.91 -55.78 30.77
C PHE A 70 10.76 -54.88 30.28
N PRO A 71 10.98 -53.56 30.13
CA PRO A 71 9.91 -52.63 29.77
C PRO A 71 9.35 -52.93 28.39
N ALA A 72 8.05 -53.24 28.29
CA ALA A 72 7.38 -53.48 27.01
C ALA A 72 7.38 -52.19 26.16
N ALA A 73 7.88 -52.27 24.93
CA ALA A 73 7.90 -51.16 23.99
C ALA A 73 6.58 -51.14 23.19
N ILE A 74 5.56 -50.50 23.76
CA ILE A 74 4.30 -50.21 23.07
C ILE A 74 4.55 -49.04 22.13
N HIS A 75 4.07 -49.14 20.88
CA HIS A 75 4.16 -48.08 19.89
C HIS A 75 2.81 -47.86 19.19
N LEU A 76 2.56 -46.62 18.80
CA LEU A 76 1.47 -46.25 17.92
C LEU A 76 2.02 -45.38 16.79
N LEU A 77 1.55 -45.58 15.57
CA LEU A 77 1.77 -44.65 14.46
C LEU A 77 0.58 -44.61 13.51
N HIS A 78 0.41 -43.47 12.84
CA HIS A 78 -0.53 -43.29 11.74
C HIS A 78 0.24 -43.32 10.42
N LEU A 79 -0.37 -43.93 9.40
CA LEU A 79 0.17 -44.03 8.05
C LEU A 79 -0.41 -42.93 7.14
N GLU A 80 0.28 -42.66 6.02
CA GLU A 80 -0.20 -41.78 4.95
C GLU A 80 -1.47 -42.31 4.26
N SER A 81 -1.80 -43.59 4.44
CA SER A 81 -3.07 -44.23 4.08
C SER A 81 -4.23 -44.00 5.07
N GLY A 82 -3.97 -43.32 6.21
CA GLY A 82 -4.93 -43.13 7.30
C GLY A 82 -5.09 -44.33 8.24
N GLU A 83 -4.49 -45.48 7.90
CA GLU A 83 -4.44 -46.65 8.79
C GLU A 83 -3.60 -46.35 10.04
N THR A 84 -3.94 -46.97 11.16
CA THR A 84 -3.23 -46.79 12.43
C THR A 84 -2.70 -48.13 12.94
N ILE A 85 -1.40 -48.18 13.22
CA ILE A 85 -0.73 -49.36 13.79
C ILE A 85 -0.59 -49.13 15.29
N LEU A 86 -1.05 -50.09 16.09
CA LEU A 86 -0.87 -50.15 17.53
C LEU A 86 -0.18 -51.46 17.88
N GLY A 87 1.07 -51.40 18.33
CA GLY A 87 1.93 -52.56 18.52
C GLY A 87 2.62 -52.62 19.87
N GLN A 88 3.11 -53.80 20.24
CA GLN A 88 3.92 -54.03 21.43
C GLN A 88 5.07 -54.99 21.13
N ASN A 89 6.29 -54.59 21.52
CA ASN A 89 7.47 -55.45 21.49
C ASN A 89 7.94 -55.75 22.91
N VAL A 90 8.27 -57.01 23.20
CA VAL A 90 8.74 -57.49 24.51
C VAL A 90 10.00 -58.33 24.39
N TYR A 91 10.86 -58.27 25.41
CA TYR A 91 12.06 -59.10 25.52
C TYR A 91 11.70 -60.59 25.69
N GLN A 92 12.49 -61.47 25.08
CA GLN A 92 12.49 -62.90 25.38
C GLN A 92 13.88 -63.33 25.81
N ALA A 93 13.99 -63.95 26.98
CA ALA A 93 15.25 -64.43 27.55
C ALA A 93 15.83 -65.61 26.76
N ALA A 94 14.99 -66.34 26.02
CA ALA A 94 15.36 -67.43 25.14
C ALA A 94 14.48 -67.48 23.88
N ASP A 95 15.12 -67.75 22.73
CA ASP A 95 14.47 -68.14 21.48
C ASP A 95 14.06 -69.63 21.47
N PHE A 96 13.51 -70.10 20.34
CA PHE A 96 13.12 -71.50 20.11
C PHE A 96 14.22 -72.57 20.31
N THR A 97 15.49 -72.16 20.46
CA THR A 97 16.64 -73.05 20.73
C THR A 97 16.96 -73.15 22.22
N GLY A 98 16.52 -72.19 23.03
CA GLY A 98 16.91 -72.07 24.44
C GLY A 98 18.28 -71.40 24.67
N LEU A 99 18.99 -70.99 23.62
CA LEU A 99 20.42 -70.62 23.69
C LEU A 99 20.72 -69.12 23.58
N ARG A 100 19.80 -68.32 23.07
CA ARG A 100 20.00 -66.88 22.81
C ARG A 100 18.72 -66.11 23.14
N SER A 101 18.84 -64.90 23.67
CA SER A 101 17.71 -63.99 23.82
C SER A 101 17.17 -63.52 22.46
N ALA A 102 15.88 -63.20 22.42
CA ALA A 102 15.17 -62.66 21.27
C ALA A 102 14.17 -61.59 21.73
N PHE A 103 13.17 -61.32 20.90
CA PHE A 103 12.01 -60.51 21.26
C PHE A 103 10.78 -61.03 20.53
N PHE A 104 9.61 -60.73 21.08
CA PHE A 104 8.32 -60.94 20.46
C PHE A 104 7.67 -59.60 20.14
N ALA A 105 7.02 -59.49 18.99
CA ALA A 105 6.27 -58.31 18.57
C ALA A 105 4.86 -58.72 18.14
N HIS A 106 3.84 -58.01 18.64
CA HIS A 106 2.44 -58.18 18.25
C HIS A 106 1.84 -56.82 17.86
N ASN A 107 1.32 -56.73 16.65
CA ASN A 107 0.83 -55.51 16.04
C ASN A 107 -0.64 -55.65 15.63
N TYR A 108 -1.46 -54.67 16.01
CA TYR A 108 -2.80 -54.44 15.50
C TYR A 108 -2.76 -53.38 14.40
N VAL A 109 -3.54 -53.59 13.34
CA VAL A 109 -3.73 -52.63 12.23
C VAL A 109 -5.20 -52.25 12.17
N LEU A 110 -5.47 -50.96 12.31
CA LEU A 110 -6.80 -50.36 12.40
C LEU A 110 -7.06 -49.51 11.15
N SER A 111 -8.25 -49.65 10.57
CA SER A 111 -8.71 -48.78 9.49
C SER A 111 -8.88 -47.32 9.95
N PRO A 112 -8.96 -46.33 9.03
CA PRO A 112 -9.20 -44.93 9.40
C PRO A 112 -10.45 -44.74 10.27
N GLU A 113 -11.55 -45.44 9.95
CA GLU A 113 -12.80 -45.44 10.72
C GLU A 113 -12.59 -45.90 12.17
N ARG A 114 -11.85 -47.01 12.35
CA ARG A 114 -11.49 -47.53 13.68
C ARG A 114 -10.53 -46.62 14.45
N SER A 115 -9.71 -45.85 13.74
CA SER A 115 -8.82 -44.88 14.36
C SER A 115 -9.58 -43.69 14.96
N GLU A 116 -10.61 -43.15 14.28
CA GLU A 116 -11.46 -42.10 14.85
C GLU A 116 -12.24 -42.57 16.10
N GLU A 117 -12.77 -43.81 16.10
CA GLU A 117 -13.38 -44.42 17.30
C GLU A 117 -12.37 -44.43 18.47
N LEU A 118 -11.16 -44.94 18.20
CA LEU A 118 -10.08 -45.10 19.17
C LEU A 118 -9.59 -43.76 19.76
N ILE A 119 -9.37 -42.75 18.91
CA ILE A 119 -8.88 -41.41 19.27
C ILE A 119 -9.83 -40.68 20.23
N ARG A 120 -11.13 -40.99 20.15
CA ARG A 120 -12.19 -40.42 20.99
C ARG A 120 -12.40 -41.22 22.28
N ALA A 121 -12.31 -42.55 22.24
CA ALA A 121 -12.55 -43.43 23.40
C ALA A 121 -11.39 -43.52 24.41
N GLY A 122 -10.13 -43.41 23.97
CA GLY A 122 -8.96 -43.30 24.87
C GLY A 122 -8.52 -44.57 25.64
N GLY A 123 -9.37 -45.59 25.79
CA GLY A 123 -9.05 -46.82 26.55
C GLY A 123 -8.05 -47.79 25.89
N TRP A 124 -7.67 -47.53 24.64
CA TRP A 124 -6.85 -48.39 23.78
C TRP A 124 -5.40 -48.58 24.23
N LEU A 125 -4.84 -47.68 25.04
CA LEU A 125 -3.47 -47.79 25.54
C LEU A 125 -3.27 -49.02 26.46
N ASP A 126 -4.37 -49.55 26.99
CA ASP A 126 -4.43 -50.77 27.80
C ASP A 126 -4.95 -52.00 27.03
N ALA A 127 -4.85 -51.97 25.69
CA ALA A 127 -5.03 -53.16 24.86
C ALA A 127 -4.11 -54.30 25.33
N ALA A 128 -4.64 -55.52 25.35
CA ALA A 128 -3.89 -56.73 25.62
C ALA A 128 -3.14 -57.18 24.36
N PHE A 129 -1.90 -57.63 24.52
CA PHE A 129 -1.05 -58.14 23.45
C PHE A 129 -0.55 -59.54 23.81
N ALA A 130 -0.25 -60.35 22.80
CA ALA A 130 0.49 -61.59 22.99
C ALA A 130 1.98 -61.28 23.25
N THR A 131 2.60 -62.02 24.16
CA THR A 131 4.05 -61.95 24.46
C THR A 131 4.82 -63.18 23.96
N SER A 132 4.10 -64.19 23.45
CA SER A 132 4.62 -65.40 22.82
C SER A 132 3.55 -65.98 21.90
N TYR A 133 3.96 -66.91 21.03
CA TYR A 133 3.05 -67.64 20.13
C TYR A 133 3.58 -69.06 19.92
N ASP A 134 2.68 -70.04 19.85
CA ASP A 134 3.01 -71.42 19.51
C ASP A 134 2.74 -71.65 18.01
N ILE A 135 3.80 -71.86 17.25
CA ILE A 135 3.72 -71.97 15.78
C ILE A 135 3.00 -73.23 15.29
N GLU A 136 2.76 -74.23 16.16
CA GLU A 136 1.91 -75.38 15.80
C GLU A 136 0.41 -75.04 15.82
N GLN A 137 0.03 -73.83 16.26
CA GLN A 137 -1.32 -73.28 16.06
C GLN A 137 -1.55 -72.79 14.61
N GLY A 138 -0.49 -72.72 13.80
CA GLY A 138 -0.54 -72.32 12.39
C GLY A 138 -0.05 -70.89 12.14
N THR A 139 -0.24 -70.39 10.92
CA THR A 139 0.31 -69.11 10.45
C THR A 139 -0.75 -68.04 10.17
N VAL A 140 -2.03 -68.32 10.44
CA VAL A 140 -3.16 -67.42 10.16
C VAL A 140 -3.84 -67.01 11.45
N LEU A 141 -3.93 -65.70 11.69
CA LEU A 141 -4.65 -65.11 12.82
C LEU A 141 -6.09 -64.71 12.41
N PRO A 142 -7.05 -64.71 13.35
CA PRO A 142 -8.36 -64.13 13.10
C PRO A 142 -8.30 -62.60 13.12
N ALA A 143 -8.99 -61.95 12.18
CA ALA A 143 -9.27 -60.52 12.27
C ALA A 143 -10.31 -60.26 13.38
N LEU A 144 -10.19 -59.14 14.10
CA LEU A 144 -10.93 -58.86 15.34
C LEU A 144 -12.02 -57.79 15.13
N SER A 145 -13.08 -57.84 15.95
CA SER A 145 -14.16 -56.84 15.94
C SER A 145 -13.93 -55.65 16.88
N GLU A 146 -13.09 -55.82 17.91
CA GLU A 146 -12.74 -54.85 18.96
C GLU A 146 -11.28 -55.09 19.40
N LEU A 147 -10.61 -54.07 19.97
CA LEU A 147 -9.28 -54.26 20.60
C LEU A 147 -9.42 -55.08 21.91
N PRO A 148 -8.68 -56.19 22.08
CA PRO A 148 -8.71 -56.99 23.30
C PRO A 148 -8.37 -56.16 24.54
N GLY A 149 -9.19 -56.27 25.59
CA GLY A 149 -8.97 -55.59 26.88
C GLY A 149 -9.48 -54.14 26.98
N ALA A 150 -9.66 -53.43 25.85
CA ALA A 150 -10.07 -52.03 25.85
C ALA A 150 -11.46 -51.80 26.50
N SER A 151 -12.42 -52.69 26.24
CA SER A 151 -13.80 -52.61 26.74
C SER A 151 -14.00 -53.04 28.20
N THR A 152 -12.95 -53.52 28.88
CA THR A 152 -13.05 -53.94 30.30
C THR A 152 -13.21 -52.73 31.23
N ARG A 153 -12.39 -51.69 31.05
CA ARG A 153 -12.40 -50.49 31.91
C ARG A 153 -13.72 -49.72 31.83
N GLU A 154 -14.30 -49.59 30.63
CA GLU A 154 -15.60 -48.93 30.45
C GLU A 154 -16.74 -49.68 31.16
N ARG A 155 -16.71 -51.03 31.15
CA ARG A 155 -17.71 -51.86 31.82
C ARG A 155 -17.56 -51.86 33.34
N GLU A 156 -16.35 -51.77 33.86
CA GLU A 156 -16.09 -51.63 35.31
C GLU A 156 -16.56 -50.28 35.86
N VAL A 157 -16.30 -49.18 35.15
CA VAL A 157 -16.84 -47.84 35.47
C VAL A 157 -18.38 -47.85 35.42
N GLY A 158 -18.98 -48.63 34.52
CA GLY A 158 -20.43 -48.85 34.46
C GLY A 158 -21.03 -49.72 35.56
N GLN A 159 -20.22 -50.40 36.39
CA GLN A 159 -20.70 -51.34 37.43
C GLN A 159 -20.19 -51.02 38.85
N GLY A 160 -20.12 -49.73 39.20
CA GLY A 160 -20.07 -49.29 40.61
C GLY A 160 -18.86 -49.75 41.42
N SER A 161 -17.78 -50.15 40.75
CA SER A 161 -16.52 -50.53 41.39
C SER A 161 -15.66 -49.28 41.57
N GLU A 162 -15.54 -48.80 42.82
CA GLU A 162 -14.68 -47.67 43.19
C GLU A 162 -13.18 -48.04 43.13
N VAL A 163 -12.69 -48.29 41.91
CA VAL A 163 -11.25 -48.28 41.64
C VAL A 163 -10.79 -46.83 41.83
N PRO A 164 -9.87 -46.53 42.76
CA PRO A 164 -9.48 -45.15 43.02
C PRO A 164 -8.78 -44.56 41.80
N SER A 165 -9.42 -43.57 41.18
CA SER A 165 -8.81 -42.78 40.11
C SER A 165 -7.74 -41.90 40.73
N VAL A 166 -6.48 -42.38 40.69
CA VAL A 166 -5.28 -41.63 41.11
C VAL A 166 -5.32 -40.25 40.46
N ALA A 167 -5.19 -39.19 41.26
CA ALA A 167 -5.41 -37.84 40.76
C ALA A 167 -4.30 -37.46 39.75
N PRO A 168 -4.59 -36.66 38.70
CA PRO A 168 -3.57 -36.19 37.76
C PRO A 168 -2.35 -35.55 38.44
N ALA A 169 -2.57 -34.82 39.53
CA ALA A 169 -1.50 -34.23 40.34
C ALA A 169 -0.60 -35.28 41.04
N GLU A 170 -1.16 -36.41 41.48
CA GLU A 170 -0.41 -37.51 42.11
C GLU A 170 0.45 -38.24 41.08
N ILE A 171 -0.10 -38.50 39.88
CA ILE A 171 0.63 -39.07 38.74
C ILE A 171 1.82 -38.17 38.36
N LEU A 172 1.57 -36.87 38.17
CA LEU A 172 2.62 -35.92 37.79
C LEU A 172 3.68 -35.77 38.87
N ALA A 173 3.28 -35.71 40.15
CA ALA A 173 4.22 -35.68 41.28
C ALA A 173 5.10 -36.95 41.34
N GLY A 174 4.53 -38.13 41.12
CA GLY A 174 5.26 -39.40 41.03
C GLY A 174 6.27 -39.43 39.88
N LEU A 175 5.96 -38.74 38.76
CA LEU A 175 6.84 -38.56 37.60
C LEU A 175 7.77 -37.35 37.71
N LYS A 176 7.78 -36.64 38.85
CA LYS A 176 8.54 -35.39 39.10
C LYS A 176 8.22 -34.24 38.14
N LEU A 177 7.05 -34.26 37.53
CA LEU A 177 6.52 -33.17 36.70
C LEU A 177 5.71 -32.19 37.55
N ASN A 178 5.98 -30.91 37.37
CA ASN A 178 5.12 -29.83 37.86
C ASN A 178 4.30 -29.24 36.71
N GLU A 179 3.36 -28.34 37.03
CA GLU A 179 2.49 -27.65 36.08
C GLU A 179 3.26 -27.03 34.90
N ILE A 180 4.34 -26.30 35.18
CA ILE A 180 5.15 -25.61 34.17
C ILE A 180 5.82 -26.62 33.23
N LEU A 181 6.37 -27.73 33.77
CA LEU A 181 6.98 -28.79 32.96
C LEU A 181 5.94 -29.55 32.13
N PHE A 182 4.75 -29.81 32.68
CA PHE A 182 3.66 -30.46 31.93
C PHE A 182 3.17 -29.59 30.77
N LYS A 183 2.91 -28.29 31.01
CA LYS A 183 2.51 -27.34 29.96
C LYS A 183 3.59 -27.22 28.87
N ARG A 184 4.87 -27.11 29.24
CA ARG A 184 6.00 -27.11 28.28
C ARG A 184 6.07 -28.41 27.47
N LEU A 185 5.76 -29.56 28.08
CA LEU A 185 5.71 -30.85 27.38
C LEU A 185 4.54 -30.94 26.40
N LEU A 186 3.33 -30.50 26.80
CA LEU A 186 2.16 -30.46 25.92
C LEU A 186 2.41 -29.55 24.70
N TYR A 187 2.96 -28.35 24.92
CA TYR A 187 3.39 -27.46 23.85
C TYR A 187 4.41 -28.12 22.91
N ALA A 188 5.44 -28.77 23.47
CA ALA A 188 6.46 -29.45 22.68
C ALA A 188 5.88 -30.59 21.83
N MET A 189 4.85 -31.30 22.30
CA MET A 189 4.16 -32.34 21.55
C MET A 189 3.28 -31.80 20.42
N MET A 190 2.54 -30.71 20.68
CA MET A 190 1.77 -30.03 19.62
C MET A 190 2.72 -29.54 18.51
N GLN A 191 3.83 -28.90 18.88
CA GLN A 191 4.85 -28.46 17.92
C GLN A 191 5.59 -29.63 17.23
N ALA A 192 5.85 -30.74 17.92
CA ALA A 192 6.47 -31.92 17.31
C ALA A 192 5.62 -32.53 16.19
N VAL A 193 4.29 -32.57 16.39
CA VAL A 193 3.35 -32.96 15.34
C VAL A 193 3.34 -31.91 14.21
N ALA A 194 3.11 -30.64 14.53
CA ALA A 194 2.99 -29.56 13.53
C ALA A 194 4.25 -29.37 12.67
N THR A 195 5.44 -29.47 13.26
CA THR A 195 6.73 -29.21 12.58
C THR A 195 7.54 -30.49 12.32
N ARG A 196 6.95 -31.69 12.47
CA ARG A 196 7.58 -33.02 12.30
C ARG A 196 8.81 -33.33 13.20
N ARG A 197 9.12 -32.45 14.16
CA ARG A 197 10.19 -32.63 15.16
C ARG A 197 9.85 -33.77 16.14
N LYS A 198 10.80 -34.18 16.97
CA LYS A 198 10.59 -35.23 17.99
C LYS A 198 10.59 -34.67 19.41
N VAL A 199 9.96 -35.42 20.30
CA VAL A 199 10.03 -35.24 21.76
C VAL A 199 10.63 -36.51 22.36
N TYR A 200 11.79 -36.39 23.01
CA TYR A 200 12.42 -37.49 23.74
C TYR A 200 12.32 -37.25 25.25
N ILE A 201 11.75 -38.21 26.00
CA ILE A 201 11.58 -38.11 27.45
C ILE A 201 12.40 -39.20 28.16
N ALA A 202 13.30 -38.81 29.06
CA ALA A 202 13.88 -39.71 30.05
C ALA A 202 13.17 -39.48 31.39
N LEU A 203 12.35 -40.45 31.81
CA LEU A 203 11.72 -40.45 33.13
C LEU A 203 12.77 -40.80 34.20
N ASP A 204 12.68 -40.21 35.39
CA ASP A 204 13.50 -40.63 36.53
C ASP A 204 12.90 -41.83 37.27
N LEU A 205 12.79 -42.94 36.54
CA LEU A 205 12.31 -44.24 37.00
C LEU A 205 13.36 -45.32 36.70
N PRO A 206 13.38 -46.44 37.45
CA PRO A 206 14.12 -47.64 37.06
C PRO A 206 13.61 -48.21 35.73
N ALA A 207 14.48 -48.89 34.97
CA ALA A 207 14.15 -49.47 33.67
C ALA A 207 12.87 -50.33 33.67
N GLU A 208 12.59 -51.07 34.75
CA GLU A 208 11.39 -51.92 34.89
C GLU A 208 10.06 -51.12 34.90
N GLN A 209 10.11 -49.84 35.27
CA GLN A 209 8.93 -49.00 35.51
C GLN A 209 8.68 -47.98 34.39
N VAL A 210 9.61 -47.83 33.43
CA VAL A 210 9.53 -46.81 32.36
C VAL A 210 8.23 -46.92 31.56
N THR A 211 7.84 -48.12 31.10
CA THR A 211 6.60 -48.32 30.34
C THR A 211 5.34 -47.96 31.15
N ALA A 212 5.33 -48.23 32.46
CA ALA A 212 4.20 -47.88 33.32
C ALA A 212 4.08 -46.36 33.49
N GLY A 213 5.19 -45.68 33.84
CA GLY A 213 5.21 -44.22 33.93
C GLY A 213 4.92 -43.52 32.60
N ALA A 214 5.41 -44.07 31.48
CA ALA A 214 5.10 -43.60 30.14
C ALA A 214 3.61 -43.72 29.82
N LYS A 215 2.96 -44.85 30.18
CA LYS A 215 1.51 -45.02 30.04
C LYS A 215 0.73 -43.97 30.81
N GLU A 216 1.03 -43.77 32.10
CA GLU A 216 0.31 -42.78 32.92
C GLU A 216 0.46 -41.37 32.35
N LEU A 217 1.67 -40.97 31.95
CA LEU A 217 1.91 -39.66 31.33
C LEU A 217 1.18 -39.51 30.00
N LEU A 218 1.18 -40.55 29.14
CA LEU A 218 0.45 -40.56 27.88
C LEU A 218 -1.06 -40.39 28.07
N ARG A 219 -1.68 -41.00 29.09
CA ARG A 219 -3.12 -40.79 29.35
C ARG A 219 -3.43 -39.33 29.71
N LEU A 220 -2.59 -38.69 30.52
CA LEU A 220 -2.75 -37.25 30.84
C LEU A 220 -2.54 -36.36 29.61
N LEU A 221 -1.50 -36.64 28.82
CA LEU A 221 -1.20 -35.88 27.60
C LEU A 221 -2.33 -36.03 26.56
N TYR A 222 -2.82 -37.25 26.30
CA TYR A 222 -3.96 -37.46 25.41
C TYR A 222 -5.23 -36.78 25.94
N THR A 223 -5.45 -36.71 27.26
CA THR A 223 -6.57 -35.95 27.86
C THR A 223 -6.44 -34.44 27.61
N ALA A 224 -5.22 -33.90 27.61
CA ALA A 224 -4.92 -32.48 27.40
C ALA A 224 -4.70 -32.08 25.92
N LEU A 225 -4.75 -33.03 24.98
CA LEU A 225 -4.44 -32.82 23.56
C LEU A 225 -5.71 -32.82 22.68
N PRO A 226 -5.87 -31.89 21.72
CA PRO A 226 -7.00 -31.88 20.79
C PRO A 226 -6.99 -33.01 19.76
N TYR A 227 -8.17 -33.33 19.19
CA TYR A 227 -8.35 -34.46 18.27
C TYR A 227 -7.47 -34.40 17.02
N ALA A 228 -7.31 -33.24 16.37
CA ALA A 228 -6.45 -33.11 15.18
C ALA A 228 -4.99 -33.52 15.44
N PHE A 229 -4.42 -33.18 16.59
CA PHE A 229 -3.09 -33.65 16.99
C PHE A 229 -3.08 -35.13 17.34
N ARG A 230 -4.13 -35.66 17.99
CA ARG A 230 -4.24 -37.11 18.30
C ARG A 230 -4.29 -37.98 17.04
N ARG A 231 -4.81 -37.48 15.91
CA ARG A 231 -4.79 -38.15 14.59
C ARG A 231 -3.40 -38.31 13.98
N GLN A 232 -2.40 -37.63 14.53
CA GLN A 232 -1.04 -37.60 14.00
C GLN A 232 0.03 -38.00 15.04
N LEU A 233 -0.31 -37.99 16.34
CA LEU A 233 0.60 -38.30 17.45
C LEU A 233 0.88 -39.82 17.61
N GLY A 234 1.69 -40.36 16.70
CA GLY A 234 2.43 -41.59 16.98
C GLY A 234 3.46 -41.41 18.09
N PHE A 235 3.70 -42.46 18.88
CA PHE A 235 4.61 -42.46 20.03
C PHE A 235 5.19 -43.87 20.31
N MET A 236 6.18 -43.97 21.20
CA MET A 236 6.70 -45.25 21.70
C MET A 236 7.08 -45.18 23.19
N THR A 237 6.55 -46.11 24.02
CA THR A 237 6.63 -46.10 25.50
C THR A 237 7.98 -46.52 26.08
N PHE A 238 8.83 -47.15 25.29
CA PHE A 238 10.21 -47.45 25.65
C PHE A 238 11.09 -47.57 24.41
N ALA A 239 12.30 -47.05 24.53
CA ALA A 239 13.45 -47.31 23.69
C ALA A 239 14.71 -47.26 24.53
N LYS A 240 15.75 -47.96 24.08
CA LYS A 240 17.07 -47.84 24.66
C LYS A 240 17.64 -46.43 24.48
N GLU A 241 17.75 -45.95 23.24
CA GLU A 241 18.32 -44.65 22.90
C GLU A 241 17.37 -43.82 21.98
N PRO A 242 17.54 -42.49 21.88
CA PRO A 242 16.79 -41.64 20.95
C PRO A 242 16.94 -42.09 19.49
N GLN A 243 15.82 -42.27 18.77
CA GLN A 243 15.80 -42.74 17.38
C GLN A 243 14.71 -42.03 16.57
N ALA A 244 15.09 -41.35 15.50
CA ALA A 244 14.16 -40.67 14.59
C ALA A 244 13.39 -41.64 13.67
N LYS A 245 12.36 -42.31 14.21
CA LYS A 245 11.47 -43.20 13.43
C LYS A 245 10.38 -42.41 12.69
N LYS A 246 9.96 -42.88 11.49
CA LYS A 246 8.79 -42.34 10.75
C LYS A 246 7.52 -42.58 11.58
N GLY A 247 6.56 -41.65 11.54
CA GLY A 247 5.27 -41.72 12.26
C GLY A 247 5.34 -41.50 13.78
N ILE A 248 6.47 -41.80 14.42
CA ILE A 248 6.70 -41.59 15.86
C ILE A 248 7.13 -40.14 16.11
N HIS A 249 6.39 -39.41 16.94
CA HIS A 249 6.72 -38.04 17.37
C HIS A 249 7.26 -38.00 18.81
N LEU A 250 6.71 -38.82 19.70
CA LEU A 250 7.10 -38.91 21.11
C LEU A 250 7.78 -40.26 21.42
N GLN A 251 8.96 -40.25 22.03
CA GLN A 251 9.68 -41.45 22.41
C GLN A 251 10.18 -41.36 23.86
N PHE A 252 9.82 -42.33 24.68
CA PHE A 252 10.38 -42.50 26.03
C PHE A 252 11.68 -43.31 25.92
N VAL A 253 12.77 -42.82 26.52
CA VAL A 253 14.12 -43.38 26.37
C VAL A 253 14.74 -43.77 27.71
N GLU A 254 15.72 -44.68 27.71
CA GLU A 254 16.41 -45.11 28.93
C GLU A 254 17.13 -43.94 29.61
N ARG A 255 17.05 -43.90 30.95
CA ARG A 255 17.58 -42.81 31.77
C ARG A 255 19.09 -42.64 31.57
N GLY A 256 19.53 -41.40 31.32
CA GLY A 256 20.93 -41.06 31.04
C GLY A 256 21.35 -41.16 29.57
N THR A 257 20.49 -41.59 28.66
CA THR A 257 20.81 -41.62 27.22
C THR A 257 20.67 -40.27 26.52
N LEU A 258 19.88 -39.34 27.07
CA LEU A 258 19.81 -37.94 26.63
C LEU A 258 21.10 -37.20 26.98
N ARG A 259 22.07 -37.18 26.07
CA ARG A 259 23.36 -36.50 26.25
C ARG A 259 23.25 -35.02 25.80
N PRO A 260 23.80 -34.05 26.55
CA PRO A 260 23.82 -32.66 26.10
C PRO A 260 24.74 -32.52 24.86
N LYS A 261 24.28 -31.76 23.86
CA LYS A 261 24.93 -31.57 22.54
C LYS A 261 25.08 -32.86 21.70
N ASP A 262 24.17 -33.83 21.86
CA ASP A 262 24.06 -34.93 20.90
C ASP A 262 23.44 -34.43 19.58
N ARG A 263 24.19 -34.55 18.48
CA ARG A 263 23.79 -34.15 17.12
C ARG A 263 22.49 -34.84 16.66
N ASN A 264 22.16 -36.02 17.22
CA ASN A 264 20.93 -36.74 16.92
C ASN A 264 19.68 -36.15 17.60
N THR A 265 19.85 -35.26 18.58
CA THR A 265 18.74 -34.62 19.34
C THR A 265 18.83 -33.09 19.41
N GLU A 266 19.92 -32.49 18.91
CA GLU A 266 20.22 -31.05 18.91
C GLU A 266 19.17 -30.16 18.21
N LYS A 267 18.27 -30.74 17.41
CA LYS A 267 17.13 -30.04 16.78
C LYS A 267 15.77 -30.44 17.34
N ASP A 268 15.71 -31.39 18.26
CA ASP A 268 14.47 -31.95 18.81
C ASP A 268 14.22 -31.48 20.25
N PHE A 269 13.01 -31.69 20.75
CA PHE A 269 12.69 -31.38 22.15
C PHE A 269 13.17 -32.53 23.05
N THR A 270 13.94 -32.23 24.11
CA THR A 270 14.34 -33.23 25.10
C THR A 270 13.86 -32.85 26.49
N PHE A 271 13.40 -33.84 27.25
CA PHE A 271 12.96 -33.73 28.65
C PHE A 271 13.69 -34.80 29.48
N ASP A 272 14.81 -34.43 30.08
CA ASP A 272 15.57 -35.26 31.00
C ASP A 272 15.11 -34.94 32.43
N LEU A 273 14.16 -35.71 32.94
CA LEU A 273 13.54 -35.49 34.25
C LEU A 273 14.45 -35.92 35.42
N MET A 274 15.55 -36.64 35.14
CA MET A 274 16.57 -36.97 36.14
C MET A 274 17.46 -35.76 36.44
N SER A 275 17.88 -35.01 35.40
CA SER A 275 18.67 -33.78 35.58
C SER A 275 17.83 -32.49 35.63
N GLY A 276 16.52 -32.58 35.36
CA GLY A 276 15.62 -31.43 35.24
C GLY A 276 15.83 -30.60 33.96
N ARG A 277 16.61 -31.10 33.00
CA ARG A 277 16.99 -30.39 31.78
C ARG A 277 15.92 -30.54 30.69
N VAL A 278 15.48 -29.40 30.16
CA VAL A 278 14.57 -29.32 29.01
C VAL A 278 15.23 -28.51 27.90
N THR A 279 15.20 -28.98 26.64
CA THR A 279 15.82 -28.29 25.49
C THR A 279 14.80 -27.83 24.46
N HIS A 280 15.10 -26.69 23.81
CA HIS A 280 14.31 -26.08 22.72
C HIS A 280 12.84 -25.73 23.04
N VAL A 281 12.45 -25.69 24.31
CA VAL A 281 11.16 -25.18 24.79
C VAL A 281 11.42 -24.02 25.75
N ASP A 282 10.86 -22.84 25.46
CA ASP A 282 10.93 -21.69 26.38
C ASP A 282 10.19 -22.01 27.71
N ALA A 283 10.39 -21.20 28.75
CA ALA A 283 9.52 -21.21 29.92
C ALA A 283 8.19 -20.47 29.65
N ALA A 284 8.23 -19.40 28.85
CA ALA A 284 7.09 -18.52 28.58
C ALA A 284 5.90 -19.23 27.91
N VAL A 285 6.14 -20.30 27.14
CA VAL A 285 5.06 -21.08 26.49
C VAL A 285 4.08 -21.70 27.51
N ALA A 286 4.49 -21.88 28.78
CA ALA A 286 3.61 -22.34 29.84
C ALA A 286 2.48 -21.36 30.19
N ASN A 287 2.57 -20.10 29.74
CA ASN A 287 1.57 -19.05 29.96
C ASN A 287 0.70 -18.80 28.71
N LEU A 288 0.78 -19.66 27.68
CA LEU A 288 -0.10 -19.55 26.52
C LEU A 288 -1.55 -19.89 26.91
N PRO A 289 -2.58 -19.20 26.39
CA PRO A 289 -3.97 -19.39 26.82
C PRO A 289 -4.45 -20.85 26.77
N TYR A 290 -4.05 -21.60 25.74
CA TYR A 290 -4.41 -23.01 25.62
C TYR A 290 -3.68 -23.90 26.64
N MET A 291 -2.49 -23.55 27.10
CA MET A 291 -1.75 -24.33 28.11
C MET A 291 -2.38 -24.19 29.50
N ASP A 292 -2.85 -22.99 29.86
CA ASP A 292 -3.63 -22.77 31.09
C ASP A 292 -4.97 -23.51 31.04
N PHE A 293 -5.66 -23.48 29.89
CA PHE A 293 -6.94 -24.16 29.73
C PHE A 293 -6.81 -25.69 29.69
N ALA A 294 -5.83 -26.24 28.96
CA ALA A 294 -5.57 -27.67 28.95
C ALA A 294 -5.19 -28.21 30.35
N TRP A 295 -4.56 -27.39 31.19
CA TRP A 295 -4.32 -27.70 32.60
C TRP A 295 -5.60 -27.72 33.44
N SER A 296 -6.56 -26.81 33.21
CA SER A 296 -7.86 -26.88 33.89
C SER A 296 -8.72 -28.06 33.39
N LEU A 297 -8.60 -28.46 32.12
CA LEU A 297 -9.26 -29.66 31.57
C LEU A 297 -8.77 -30.97 32.19
N LEU A 298 -7.55 -31.05 32.75
CA LEU A 298 -7.13 -32.20 33.57
C LEU A 298 -7.91 -32.30 34.89
N HIS A 299 -8.37 -31.17 35.43
CA HIS A 299 -9.09 -31.08 36.70
C HIS A 299 -10.61 -31.25 36.52
N ASP A 300 -11.16 -30.93 35.33
CA ASP A 300 -12.48 -31.39 34.89
C ASP A 300 -12.43 -32.12 33.52
N PRO A 301 -12.15 -33.43 33.51
CA PRO A 301 -12.16 -34.24 32.29
C PRO A 301 -13.52 -34.27 31.56
N LYS A 302 -14.64 -33.89 32.20
CA LYS A 302 -15.96 -33.85 31.56
C LYS A 302 -16.11 -32.66 30.63
N ALA A 303 -15.44 -31.54 30.92
CA ALA A 303 -15.40 -30.36 30.05
C ALA A 303 -14.54 -30.56 28.79
N ALA A 304 -13.60 -31.52 28.81
CA ALA A 304 -12.61 -31.72 27.75
C ALA A 304 -13.21 -32.24 26.43
N THR A 305 -14.03 -33.30 26.49
CA THR A 305 -14.65 -33.90 25.28
C THR A 305 -15.58 -32.94 24.53
N PRO A 306 -16.47 -32.16 25.18
CA PRO A 306 -17.25 -31.12 24.52
C PRO A 306 -16.38 -30.02 23.89
N PHE A 307 -15.30 -29.58 24.57
CA PHE A 307 -14.39 -28.59 24.01
C PHE A 307 -13.67 -29.11 22.75
N TYR A 308 -13.09 -30.31 22.79
CA TYR A 308 -12.37 -30.83 21.62
C TYR A 308 -13.31 -31.09 20.44
N SER A 309 -14.57 -31.47 20.71
CA SER A 309 -15.58 -31.62 19.66
C SER A 309 -15.94 -30.26 19.02
N PHE A 310 -16.07 -29.20 19.83
CA PHE A 310 -16.24 -27.82 19.36
C PHE A 310 -15.04 -27.32 18.55
N ALA A 311 -13.81 -27.63 18.96
CA ALA A 311 -12.63 -27.22 18.21
C ALA A 311 -12.51 -27.96 16.86
N ASP A 312 -12.82 -29.27 16.82
CA ASP A 312 -12.94 -30.08 15.60
C ASP A 312 -13.97 -29.47 14.62
N GLU A 313 -15.13 -29.02 15.16
CA GLU A 313 -16.22 -28.36 14.43
C GLU A 313 -15.80 -27.00 13.86
N MET A 314 -15.20 -26.12 14.67
CA MET A 314 -14.87 -24.74 14.25
C MET A 314 -13.66 -24.67 13.31
N LEU A 315 -12.67 -25.55 13.48
CA LEU A 315 -11.49 -25.60 12.61
C LEU A 315 -11.76 -26.32 11.28
N SER A 316 -12.87 -27.06 11.18
CA SER A 316 -13.29 -27.69 9.93
C SER A 316 -13.43 -26.66 8.80
N GLY A 317 -12.77 -26.92 7.68
CA GLY A 317 -12.75 -26.03 6.52
C GLY A 317 -12.12 -24.65 6.78
N MET A 318 -11.21 -24.54 7.75
CA MET A 318 -10.24 -23.43 7.81
C MET A 318 -9.03 -23.71 6.89
N GLU A 319 -8.10 -22.77 6.85
CA GLU A 319 -6.84 -22.85 6.09
C GLU A 319 -6.02 -24.11 6.46
N PRO A 320 -5.33 -24.75 5.48
CA PRO A 320 -4.51 -25.93 5.73
C PRO A 320 -3.51 -25.72 6.87
N GLY A 321 -3.46 -26.66 7.82
CA GLY A 321 -2.57 -26.60 8.97
C GLY A 321 -3.08 -25.78 10.16
N ARG A 322 -4.14 -24.95 10.03
CA ARG A 322 -4.71 -24.23 11.19
C ARG A 322 -5.24 -25.18 12.26
N GLU A 323 -5.68 -26.38 11.88
CA GLU A 323 -6.05 -27.47 12.80
C GLU A 323 -4.90 -27.97 13.72
N LEU A 324 -3.64 -27.65 13.38
CA LEU A 324 -2.43 -27.94 14.17
C LEU A 324 -1.80 -26.67 14.78
N SER A 325 -2.45 -25.51 14.71
CA SER A 325 -1.94 -24.28 15.33
C SER A 325 -2.27 -24.21 16.82
N VAL A 326 -1.25 -24.11 17.68
CA VAL A 326 -1.41 -23.91 19.13
C VAL A 326 -2.21 -22.63 19.44
N GLU A 327 -2.02 -21.59 18.63
CA GLU A 327 -2.71 -20.31 18.75
C GLU A 327 -4.22 -20.45 18.53
N ALA A 328 -4.64 -21.24 17.53
CA ALA A 328 -6.05 -21.42 17.22
C ALA A 328 -6.83 -22.12 18.35
N TYR A 329 -6.22 -23.07 19.07
CA TYR A 329 -6.81 -23.62 20.30
C TYR A 329 -6.76 -22.63 21.47
N GLY A 330 -5.84 -21.66 21.44
CA GLY A 330 -5.86 -20.48 22.30
C GLY A 330 -7.12 -19.64 22.08
N GLU A 331 -7.34 -19.18 20.84
CA GLU A 331 -8.55 -18.45 20.43
C GLU A 331 -9.84 -19.20 20.86
N LEU A 332 -9.94 -20.48 20.46
CA LEU A 332 -11.14 -21.30 20.70
C LEU A 332 -11.37 -21.60 22.19
N SER A 333 -10.30 -21.78 22.99
CA SER A 333 -10.44 -21.94 24.46
C SER A 333 -10.98 -20.68 25.13
N LEU A 334 -10.61 -19.50 24.63
CA LEU A 334 -11.12 -18.22 25.11
C LEU A 334 -12.60 -18.04 24.70
N PHE A 335 -12.97 -18.35 23.45
CA PHE A 335 -14.37 -18.29 23.00
C PHE A 335 -15.27 -19.28 23.75
N TYR A 336 -14.83 -20.52 23.93
CA TYR A 336 -15.56 -21.54 24.68
C TYR A 336 -15.79 -21.14 26.15
N ARG A 337 -14.80 -20.51 26.79
CA ARG A 337 -14.97 -19.97 28.15
C ARG A 337 -15.88 -18.74 28.20
N LEU A 338 -15.97 -17.96 27.13
CA LEU A 338 -16.93 -16.87 27.02
C LEU A 338 -18.37 -17.37 26.83
N GLU A 339 -18.58 -18.44 26.05
CA GLU A 339 -19.90 -19.14 26.01
C GLU A 339 -20.31 -19.65 27.40
N GLN A 340 -19.35 -20.05 28.24
CA GLN A 340 -19.56 -20.46 29.64
C GLN A 340 -19.77 -19.29 30.62
N GLY A 341 -19.73 -18.03 30.16
CA GLY A 341 -20.01 -16.85 30.98
C GLY A 341 -18.81 -16.23 31.70
N HIS A 342 -17.56 -16.57 31.35
CA HIS A 342 -16.36 -15.92 31.89
C HIS A 342 -16.14 -14.52 31.29
N GLU A 343 -17.04 -13.58 31.57
CA GLU A 343 -17.07 -12.23 30.96
C GLU A 343 -15.76 -11.42 31.11
N ASP A 344 -14.99 -11.66 32.18
CA ASP A 344 -13.72 -10.98 32.46
C ASP A 344 -12.72 -11.12 31.31
N LEU A 345 -12.74 -12.26 30.59
CA LEU A 345 -11.88 -12.51 29.42
C LEU A 345 -12.15 -11.49 28.30
N TYR A 346 -13.41 -11.10 28.10
CA TYR A 346 -13.80 -10.09 27.13
C TYR A 346 -13.52 -8.67 27.65
N LEU A 347 -13.79 -8.40 28.94
CA LEU A 347 -13.52 -7.09 29.54
C LEU A 347 -12.02 -6.73 29.50
N ASN A 348 -11.13 -7.71 29.61
CA ASN A 348 -9.67 -7.51 29.59
C ASN A 348 -9.09 -7.27 28.18
N ASN A 349 -9.73 -7.72 27.10
CA ASN A 349 -9.25 -7.51 25.72
C ASN A 349 -10.37 -7.55 24.67
N LYS A 350 -11.32 -6.61 24.74
CA LYS A 350 -12.51 -6.57 23.87
C LYS A 350 -12.19 -6.68 22.38
N SER A 351 -11.24 -5.86 21.92
CA SER A 351 -10.84 -5.79 20.51
C SER A 351 -10.22 -7.11 20.03
N GLY A 352 -9.32 -7.70 20.81
CA GLY A 352 -8.72 -9.01 20.50
C GLY A 352 -9.77 -10.13 20.39
N VAL A 353 -10.77 -10.16 21.28
CA VAL A 353 -11.87 -11.15 21.19
C VAL A 353 -12.69 -10.95 19.91
N LEU A 354 -13.10 -9.72 19.60
CA LEU A 354 -13.92 -9.44 18.40
C LEU A 354 -13.14 -9.68 17.10
N SER A 355 -11.86 -9.32 17.07
CA SER A 355 -10.96 -9.57 15.94
C SER A 355 -10.76 -11.07 15.71
N GLY A 356 -10.48 -11.84 16.76
CA GLY A 356 -10.35 -13.29 16.68
C GLY A 356 -11.65 -13.96 16.20
N LEU A 357 -12.82 -13.54 16.69
CA LEU A 357 -14.10 -14.04 16.20
C LEU A 357 -14.32 -13.74 14.71
N LEU A 358 -13.93 -12.56 14.22
CA LEU A 358 -14.02 -12.21 12.80
C LEU A 358 -13.19 -13.13 11.91
N THR A 359 -12.02 -13.60 12.36
CA THR A 359 -11.20 -14.57 11.63
C THR A 359 -11.97 -15.86 11.31
N TYR A 360 -12.89 -16.28 12.18
CA TYR A 360 -13.75 -17.45 11.94
C TYR A 360 -15.05 -17.11 11.18
N LEU A 361 -15.53 -15.86 11.23
CA LEU A 361 -16.86 -15.46 10.72
C LEU A 361 -16.84 -14.71 9.37
N LYS A 362 -15.72 -14.11 8.96
CA LYS A 362 -15.57 -13.44 7.65
C LYS A 362 -15.59 -14.37 6.42
N PRO A 363 -15.04 -15.61 6.44
CA PRO A 363 -15.02 -16.45 5.23
C PRO A 363 -16.42 -16.81 4.71
N GLU A 364 -16.55 -17.04 3.40
CA GLU A 364 -17.86 -17.28 2.78
C GLU A 364 -18.59 -18.50 3.37
N GLY A 365 -19.87 -18.31 3.69
CA GLY A 365 -20.71 -19.34 4.33
C GLY A 365 -20.30 -19.72 5.76
N ALA A 366 -19.31 -19.04 6.36
CA ALA A 366 -18.82 -19.40 7.68
C ALA A 366 -19.84 -19.14 8.79
N ILE A 367 -20.69 -18.12 8.69
CA ILE A 367 -21.75 -17.82 9.69
C ILE A 367 -22.69 -19.02 9.90
N GLN A 368 -23.06 -19.72 8.83
CA GLN A 368 -23.94 -20.89 8.92
C GLN A 368 -23.21 -22.12 9.46
N ARG A 369 -21.92 -22.29 9.13
CA ARG A 369 -21.08 -23.40 9.62
C ARG A 369 -20.61 -23.21 11.06
N ARG A 370 -20.44 -21.96 11.51
CA ARG A 370 -19.88 -21.58 12.82
C ARG A 370 -20.89 -20.76 13.63
N ALA A 371 -22.15 -21.18 13.58
CA ALA A 371 -23.30 -20.50 14.19
C ALA A 371 -23.09 -20.20 15.69
N ARG A 372 -22.35 -21.05 16.42
CA ARG A 372 -21.96 -20.85 17.82
C ARG A 372 -21.12 -19.58 18.04
N LEU A 373 -20.03 -19.43 17.28
CA LEU A 373 -19.19 -18.22 17.31
C LEU A 373 -19.97 -16.98 16.84
N ASN A 374 -20.92 -17.15 15.92
CA ASN A 374 -21.81 -16.07 15.50
C ASN A 374 -22.75 -15.62 16.63
N GLU A 375 -23.42 -16.54 17.35
CA GLU A 375 -24.24 -16.20 18.52
C GLU A 375 -23.42 -15.58 19.66
N LEU A 376 -22.17 -16.01 19.86
CA LEU A 376 -21.25 -15.35 20.78
C LEU A 376 -20.94 -13.90 20.33
N PHE A 377 -20.63 -13.66 19.07
CA PHE A 377 -20.44 -12.31 18.54
C PHE A 377 -21.71 -11.45 18.69
N LEU A 378 -22.90 -12.00 18.38
CA LEU A 378 -24.18 -11.33 18.58
C LEU A 378 -24.46 -11.01 20.06
N THR A 379 -24.01 -11.85 20.98
CA THR A 379 -24.09 -11.61 22.44
C THR A 379 -23.16 -10.46 22.86
N LEU A 380 -21.92 -10.42 22.38
CA LEU A 380 -20.98 -9.32 22.64
C LEU A 380 -21.43 -8.01 21.99
N LEU A 381 -21.95 -8.02 20.76
CA LEU A 381 -22.59 -6.88 20.12
C LEU A 381 -23.83 -6.39 20.89
N SER A 382 -24.58 -7.31 21.53
CA SER A 382 -25.69 -6.94 22.43
C SER A 382 -25.19 -6.25 23.69
N ARG A 383 -24.05 -6.68 24.25
CA ARG A 383 -23.37 -6.03 25.39
C ARG A 383 -22.92 -4.61 25.02
N GLU A 384 -22.23 -4.43 23.90
CA GLU A 384 -21.72 -3.10 23.51
C GLU A 384 -22.82 -2.15 23.04
N LEU A 385 -23.88 -2.63 22.38
CA LEU A 385 -25.07 -1.82 22.10
C LEU A 385 -25.76 -1.35 23.40
N ASN A 386 -25.79 -2.19 24.44
CA ASN A 386 -26.29 -1.81 25.76
C ASN A 386 -25.31 -0.91 26.53
N ASN A 387 -24.02 -0.97 26.23
CA ASN A 387 -22.98 -0.10 26.80
C ASN A 387 -23.15 1.34 26.27
N VAL A 388 -23.23 1.52 24.94
CA VAL A 388 -23.47 2.86 24.36
C VAL A 388 -24.88 3.40 24.64
N LYS A 389 -25.89 2.54 24.85
CA LYS A 389 -27.21 2.97 25.35
C LYS A 389 -27.20 3.48 26.79
N ARG A 390 -26.10 3.31 27.54
CA ARG A 390 -25.86 3.88 28.88
C ARG A 390 -24.93 5.09 28.83
N GLU A 391 -25.01 5.86 27.74
CA GLU A 391 -24.26 7.11 27.48
C GLU A 391 -22.72 6.96 27.41
N ASN A 392 -22.19 5.74 27.44
CA ASN A 392 -20.76 5.48 27.31
C ASN A 392 -20.28 5.66 25.86
N VAL A 393 -19.04 6.13 25.71
CA VAL A 393 -18.33 6.22 24.43
C VAL A 393 -17.48 4.95 24.28
N PRO A 394 -17.55 4.23 23.15
CA PRO A 394 -16.75 3.03 22.94
C PRO A 394 -15.28 3.35 22.64
N GLU A 395 -14.42 2.34 22.75
CA GLU A 395 -13.05 2.38 22.22
C GLU A 395 -13.08 2.21 20.69
N GLU A 396 -12.28 3.00 19.96
CA GLU A 396 -12.19 2.91 18.48
C GLU A 396 -11.93 1.47 17.99
N PRO A 397 -10.99 0.68 18.54
CA PRO A 397 -10.74 -0.67 18.05
C PRO A 397 -11.93 -1.63 18.24
N VAL A 398 -12.80 -1.37 19.21
CA VAL A 398 -14.03 -2.15 19.44
C VAL A 398 -15.10 -1.76 18.42
N ALA A 399 -15.24 -0.47 18.13
CA ALA A 399 -16.13 0.03 17.10
C ALA A 399 -15.71 -0.46 15.70
N ALA A 400 -14.41 -0.51 15.41
CA ALA A 400 -13.85 -1.02 14.16
C ALA A 400 -14.28 -2.47 13.87
N ARG A 401 -14.08 -3.39 14.82
CA ARG A 401 -14.48 -4.80 14.65
C ARG A 401 -16.01 -4.98 14.58
N ILE A 402 -16.79 -4.13 15.26
CA ILE A 402 -18.26 -4.10 15.09
C ILE A 402 -18.66 -3.60 13.69
N GLY A 403 -17.92 -2.64 13.13
CA GLY A 403 -18.10 -2.18 11.75
C GLY A 403 -17.70 -3.21 10.69
N GLU A 404 -16.61 -3.94 10.89
CA GLU A 404 -16.17 -5.03 10.00
C GLU A 404 -17.19 -6.18 9.92
N TYR A 405 -17.86 -6.51 11.03
CA TYR A 405 -18.91 -7.52 11.04
C TYR A 405 -20.14 -7.13 10.20
N PHE A 406 -20.36 -5.84 9.91
CA PHE A 406 -21.51 -5.35 9.14
C PHE A 406 -21.64 -6.01 7.76
N ALA A 407 -20.52 -6.30 7.10
CA ALA A 407 -20.49 -6.89 5.76
C ALA A 407 -21.08 -8.31 5.70
N VAL A 408 -20.94 -9.08 6.78
CA VAL A 408 -21.45 -10.46 6.87
C VAL A 408 -22.73 -10.58 7.73
N ALA A 409 -23.06 -9.53 8.50
CA ALA A 409 -24.23 -9.51 9.37
C ALA A 409 -25.56 -9.56 8.60
N ALA A 410 -26.52 -10.34 9.11
CA ALA A 410 -27.89 -10.35 8.57
C ALA A 410 -28.57 -8.96 8.71
N PRO A 411 -29.52 -8.58 7.83
CA PRO A 411 -30.08 -7.21 7.81
C PRO A 411 -30.69 -6.70 9.12
N VAL A 412 -31.30 -7.59 9.91
CA VAL A 412 -31.83 -7.25 11.26
C VAL A 412 -30.70 -6.84 12.22
N VAL A 413 -29.50 -7.41 12.05
CA VAL A 413 -28.31 -7.10 12.84
C VAL A 413 -27.59 -5.87 12.28
N GLN A 414 -27.56 -5.68 10.96
CA GLN A 414 -27.05 -4.45 10.33
C GLN A 414 -27.73 -3.19 10.89
N SER A 415 -29.07 -3.19 11.06
CA SER A 415 -29.76 -2.06 11.74
C SER A 415 -29.28 -1.85 13.19
N ARG A 416 -28.90 -2.91 13.90
CA ARG A 416 -28.40 -2.81 15.29
C ARG A 416 -26.97 -2.27 15.37
N ILE A 417 -26.16 -2.53 14.35
CA ILE A 417 -24.82 -1.94 14.19
C ILE A 417 -24.95 -0.45 13.87
N VAL A 418 -25.87 -0.07 12.97
CA VAL A 418 -26.19 1.34 12.73
C VAL A 418 -26.68 2.04 14.00
N ASP A 419 -27.55 1.40 14.80
CA ASP A 419 -27.96 1.96 16.10
C ASP A 419 -26.77 2.14 17.04
N TYR A 420 -25.83 1.18 17.10
CA TYR A 420 -24.61 1.29 17.90
C TYR A 420 -23.77 2.52 17.52
N PHE A 421 -23.51 2.76 16.22
CA PHE A 421 -22.79 3.95 15.77
C PHE A 421 -23.55 5.25 16.04
N ILE A 422 -24.88 5.28 15.89
CA ILE A 422 -25.72 6.45 16.21
C ILE A 422 -25.60 6.83 17.69
N TYR A 423 -25.68 5.85 18.60
CA TYR A 423 -25.47 6.10 20.04
C TYR A 423 -24.01 6.49 20.34
N ALA A 424 -23.03 5.79 19.78
CA ALA A 424 -21.61 6.04 20.03
C ALA A 424 -21.19 7.47 19.66
N ILE A 425 -21.53 7.93 18.46
CA ILE A 425 -21.20 9.26 17.97
C ILE A 425 -21.96 10.34 18.77
N ASN A 426 -23.25 10.13 19.04
CA ASN A 426 -24.02 11.07 19.89
C ASN A 426 -23.40 11.23 21.29
N ASN A 427 -23.04 10.12 21.94
CA ASN A 427 -22.41 10.14 23.26
C ASN A 427 -21.07 10.87 23.23
N ALA A 428 -20.23 10.59 22.22
CA ALA A 428 -18.93 11.24 22.04
C ALA A 428 -19.09 12.76 21.88
N ARG A 429 -20.07 13.21 21.08
CA ARG A 429 -20.41 14.63 20.91
C ARG A 429 -20.94 15.27 22.21
N THR A 430 -21.86 14.60 22.90
CA THR A 430 -22.45 15.07 24.17
C THR A 430 -21.39 15.21 25.27
N GLN A 431 -20.44 14.28 25.33
CA GLN A 431 -19.27 14.34 26.23
C GLN A 431 -18.11 15.22 25.70
N LYS A 432 -18.28 15.90 24.56
CA LYS A 432 -17.28 16.76 23.90
C LYS A 432 -15.96 16.06 23.53
N ARG A 433 -15.96 14.73 23.38
CA ARG A 433 -14.79 13.93 23.00
C ARG A 433 -14.55 13.97 21.48
N MET A 434 -14.23 15.16 20.94
CA MET A 434 -14.20 15.38 19.49
C MET A 434 -13.25 14.44 18.72
N ARG A 435 -12.14 14.02 19.32
CA ARG A 435 -11.26 12.98 18.75
C ARG A 435 -12.01 11.66 18.50
N ALA A 436 -12.74 11.15 19.49
CA ALA A 436 -13.56 9.94 19.35
C ALA A 436 -14.74 10.13 18.38
N VAL A 437 -15.22 11.36 18.18
CA VAL A 437 -16.21 11.68 17.13
C VAL A 437 -15.58 11.50 15.75
N GLN A 438 -14.38 12.04 15.51
CA GLN A 438 -13.65 11.92 14.25
C GLN A 438 -13.23 10.46 13.97
N GLU A 439 -12.73 9.74 14.97
CA GLU A 439 -12.39 8.31 14.90
C GLU A 439 -13.62 7.44 14.54
N LEU A 440 -14.80 7.76 15.07
CA LEU A 440 -16.04 7.03 14.73
C LEU A 440 -16.60 7.37 13.34
N TYR A 441 -16.41 8.59 12.83
CA TYR A 441 -16.78 8.91 11.44
C TYR A 441 -15.81 8.29 10.43
N SER A 442 -14.48 8.30 10.66
CA SER A 442 -13.54 7.68 9.72
C SER A 442 -13.72 6.16 9.61
N LEU A 443 -14.21 5.50 10.67
CA LEU A 443 -14.67 4.10 10.63
C LEU A 443 -15.94 3.86 9.80
N LEU A 444 -16.84 4.86 9.70
CA LEU A 444 -17.95 4.79 8.75
C LEU A 444 -17.42 4.97 7.33
N ASP A 445 -16.56 5.97 7.12
CA ASP A 445 -16.13 6.40 5.78
C ASP A 445 -15.27 5.33 5.07
N ARG A 446 -14.51 4.55 5.84
CA ARG A 446 -13.82 3.33 5.38
C ARG A 446 -14.75 2.18 4.94
N ASN A 447 -16.06 2.26 5.19
CA ASN A 447 -17.03 1.20 4.87
C ASN A 447 -18.30 1.80 4.24
N ALA A 448 -18.28 1.98 2.91
CA ALA A 448 -19.37 2.59 2.15
C ALA A 448 -20.76 1.96 2.40
N ALA A 449 -20.84 0.64 2.64
CA ALA A 449 -22.11 -0.04 2.93
C ALA A 449 -22.66 0.33 4.31
N LEU A 450 -21.79 0.40 5.33
CA LEU A 450 -22.13 0.85 6.68
C LEU A 450 -22.44 2.36 6.71
N ASN A 451 -21.63 3.19 6.04
CA ASN A 451 -21.87 4.62 5.87
C ASN A 451 -23.27 4.89 5.28
N ARG A 452 -23.60 4.21 4.17
CA ARG A 452 -24.90 4.33 3.49
C ARG A 452 -26.07 3.90 4.37
N ALA A 453 -25.91 2.82 5.14
CA ALA A 453 -26.92 2.38 6.09
C ALA A 453 -27.07 3.32 7.30
N PHE A 454 -25.97 3.95 7.74
CA PHE A 454 -25.95 4.94 8.82
C PHE A 454 -26.64 6.24 8.41
N PHE A 455 -26.18 6.90 7.34
CA PHE A 455 -26.76 8.17 6.91
C PHE A 455 -28.15 7.99 6.30
N GLY A 456 -28.43 6.87 5.64
CA GLY A 456 -29.79 6.47 5.27
C GLY A 456 -30.76 6.39 6.45
N LYS A 457 -30.29 6.06 7.67
CA LYS A 457 -31.12 6.12 8.90
C LYS A 457 -31.14 7.52 9.49
N VAL A 458 -30.01 8.21 9.60
CA VAL A 458 -29.90 9.57 10.17
C VAL A 458 -30.77 10.59 9.41
N LEU A 459 -30.72 10.59 8.08
CA LEU A 459 -31.46 11.53 7.22
C LEU A 459 -32.98 11.34 7.25
N THR A 460 -33.49 10.19 7.72
CA THR A 460 -34.95 9.98 7.90
C THR A 460 -35.52 10.65 9.15
N ASN A 461 -34.66 11.21 10.02
CA ASN A 461 -35.06 11.83 11.27
C ASN A 461 -34.40 13.20 11.45
N GLU A 462 -35.22 14.26 11.46
CA GLU A 462 -34.78 15.66 11.60
C GLU A 462 -33.88 15.89 12.83
N SER A 463 -34.16 15.24 13.97
CA SER A 463 -33.36 15.43 15.18
C SER A 463 -32.00 14.74 15.10
N LEU A 464 -31.90 13.60 14.42
CA LEU A 464 -30.60 12.95 14.16
C LEU A 464 -29.83 13.70 13.07
N THR A 465 -30.53 14.25 12.07
CA THR A 465 -29.94 15.05 10.99
C THR A 465 -29.20 16.27 11.55
N LYS A 466 -29.85 17.07 12.39
CA LYS A 466 -29.27 18.24 13.08
C LYS A 466 -28.12 17.90 14.03
N LEU A 467 -28.15 16.70 14.59
CA LEU A 467 -27.20 16.25 15.61
C LEU A 467 -25.94 15.58 15.02
N LEU A 468 -26.10 14.82 13.93
CA LEU A 468 -25.09 13.87 13.41
C LEU A 468 -24.75 14.07 11.92
N PHE A 469 -25.61 14.71 11.12
CA PHE A 469 -25.35 14.96 9.70
C PHE A 469 -24.86 16.38 9.45
N GLU A 470 -25.65 17.40 9.81
CA GLU A 470 -25.31 18.82 9.56
C GLU A 470 -23.89 19.19 10.03
N PRO A 471 -23.41 18.78 11.22
CA PRO A 471 -22.07 19.16 11.69
C PRO A 471 -20.95 18.22 11.20
N TYR A 472 -21.28 17.11 10.54
CA TYR A 472 -20.32 16.26 9.84
C TYR A 472 -20.09 16.81 8.43
N LEU A 473 -21.18 17.17 7.73
CA LEU A 473 -21.14 17.89 6.46
C LEU A 473 -20.41 19.24 6.58
N ASP A 474 -20.71 20.04 7.60
CA ASP A 474 -19.98 21.29 7.90
C ASP A 474 -18.47 21.04 8.13
N SER A 475 -18.10 19.88 8.68
CA SER A 475 -16.68 19.50 8.80
C SER A 475 -16.09 19.17 7.44
N GLN A 476 -16.73 18.30 6.63
CA GLN A 476 -16.22 17.94 5.30
C GLN A 476 -16.03 19.18 4.41
N LEU A 477 -17.04 20.04 4.34
CA LEU A 477 -17.01 21.29 3.55
C LEU A 477 -15.92 22.27 4.02
N LYS A 478 -15.55 22.27 5.31
CA LYS A 478 -14.45 23.11 5.82
C LYS A 478 -13.06 22.59 5.45
N HIS A 479 -12.90 21.30 5.18
CA HIS A 479 -11.62 20.70 4.79
C HIS A 479 -11.41 20.67 3.27
N THR A 480 -12.44 20.93 2.44
CA THR A 480 -12.25 21.11 0.99
C THR A 480 -11.60 22.46 0.67
N GLU A 481 -10.41 22.43 0.10
CA GLU A 481 -9.63 23.64 -0.24
C GLU A 481 -10.13 24.35 -1.49
N LEU A 482 -10.46 23.59 -2.54
CA LEU A 482 -10.87 24.09 -3.84
C LEU A 482 -12.39 24.21 -3.98
N ALA A 483 -12.84 25.20 -4.75
CA ALA A 483 -14.24 25.40 -5.10
C ALA A 483 -14.86 24.21 -5.85
N ALA A 484 -14.09 23.52 -6.69
CA ALA A 484 -14.54 22.31 -7.38
C ALA A 484 -14.85 21.16 -6.39
N ASN A 485 -13.97 20.94 -5.39
CA ASN A 485 -14.14 19.88 -4.40
C ASN A 485 -15.41 20.08 -3.54
N VAL A 486 -15.85 21.33 -3.33
CA VAL A 486 -17.14 21.64 -2.69
C VAL A 486 -18.33 21.15 -3.54
N VAL A 487 -18.22 21.17 -4.87
CA VAL A 487 -19.20 20.59 -5.81
C VAL A 487 -19.16 19.06 -5.78
N ASP A 488 -17.97 18.47 -5.74
CA ASP A 488 -17.80 17.01 -5.66
C ASP A 488 -18.42 16.42 -4.38
N VAL A 489 -18.28 17.12 -3.24
CA VAL A 489 -18.89 16.69 -1.96
C VAL A 489 -20.42 16.69 -2.05
N ILE A 490 -21.04 17.73 -2.61
CA ILE A 490 -22.52 17.79 -2.73
C ILE A 490 -23.05 16.77 -3.76
N GLU A 491 -22.35 16.55 -4.87
CA GLU A 491 -22.69 15.52 -5.85
C GLU A 491 -22.65 14.12 -5.22
N ASN A 492 -21.55 13.75 -4.57
CA ASN A 492 -21.41 12.47 -3.87
C ASN A 492 -22.51 12.26 -2.81
N TRP A 493 -22.85 13.29 -2.04
CA TRP A 493 -23.93 13.22 -1.05
C TRP A 493 -25.31 12.95 -1.65
N VAL A 494 -25.64 13.66 -2.73
CA VAL A 494 -26.95 13.56 -3.36
C VAL A 494 -27.09 12.22 -4.11
N LEU A 495 -26.06 11.79 -4.85
CA LEU A 495 -26.06 10.51 -5.56
C LEU A 495 -26.07 9.30 -4.62
N SER A 496 -25.31 9.33 -3.52
CA SER A 496 -25.32 8.25 -2.51
C SER A 496 -26.61 8.24 -1.67
N HIS A 497 -27.15 9.42 -1.35
CA HIS A 497 -28.33 9.60 -0.50
C HIS A 497 -29.33 10.57 -1.14
N PRO A 498 -30.21 10.11 -2.06
CA PRO A 498 -31.17 10.98 -2.75
C PRO A 498 -32.09 11.81 -1.84
N SER A 499 -32.35 11.36 -0.61
CA SER A 499 -33.11 12.13 0.39
C SER A 499 -32.38 13.36 0.92
N SER A 500 -31.05 13.45 0.78
CA SER A 500 -30.25 14.59 1.22
C SER A 500 -30.56 15.87 0.45
N ILE A 501 -31.06 15.78 -0.80
CA ILE A 501 -31.42 16.93 -1.63
C ILE A 501 -32.54 17.80 -1.05
N HIS A 502 -33.32 17.25 -0.10
CA HIS A 502 -34.36 17.98 0.63
C HIS A 502 -33.82 18.74 1.86
N ASN A 503 -32.55 18.56 2.21
CA ASN A 503 -31.95 19.17 3.39
C ASN A 503 -31.50 20.61 3.08
N ALA A 504 -32.26 21.58 3.60
CA ALA A 504 -31.97 23.01 3.42
C ALA A 504 -30.59 23.43 3.95
N PHE A 505 -30.13 22.88 5.10
CA PHE A 505 -28.81 23.19 5.65
C PHE A 505 -27.70 22.77 4.68
N LEU A 506 -27.80 21.59 4.07
CA LEU A 506 -26.86 21.13 3.04
C LEU A 506 -26.87 22.07 1.83
N LEU A 507 -28.04 22.39 1.29
CA LEU A 507 -28.19 23.28 0.13
C LEU A 507 -27.68 24.71 0.41
N GLU A 508 -27.76 25.20 1.64
CA GLU A 508 -27.30 26.53 2.04
C GLU A 508 -25.81 26.54 2.40
N ARG A 509 -25.33 25.55 3.15
CA ARG A 509 -23.94 25.48 3.63
C ARG A 509 -22.95 25.26 2.48
N THR A 510 -23.28 24.39 1.52
CA THR A 510 -22.50 24.22 0.28
C THR A 510 -22.43 25.51 -0.51
N ALA A 511 -23.54 26.26 -0.64
CA ALA A 511 -23.56 27.54 -1.36
C ALA A 511 -22.70 28.63 -0.68
N ILE A 512 -22.69 28.66 0.66
CA ILE A 512 -21.83 29.58 1.44
C ILE A 512 -20.36 29.20 1.25
N GLU A 513 -20.00 27.93 1.46
CA GLU A 513 -18.61 27.47 1.37
C GLU A 513 -18.06 27.62 -0.05
N LEU A 514 -18.85 27.29 -1.08
CA LEU A 514 -18.46 27.46 -2.49
C LEU A 514 -18.07 28.91 -2.78
N ARG A 515 -18.87 29.88 -2.32
CA ARG A 515 -18.54 31.31 -2.48
C ARG A 515 -17.31 31.71 -1.65
N GLU A 516 -17.15 31.18 -0.44
CA GLU A 516 -15.99 31.45 0.42
C GLU A 516 -14.68 30.98 -0.23
N ARG A 517 -14.66 29.76 -0.79
CA ARG A 517 -13.52 29.21 -1.53
C ARG A 517 -13.24 29.94 -2.84
N LEU A 518 -14.27 30.39 -3.56
CA LEU A 518 -14.09 31.22 -4.76
C LEU A 518 -13.49 32.60 -4.42
N CYS A 519 -13.88 33.22 -3.30
CA CYS A 519 -13.29 34.47 -2.84
C CYS A 519 -11.81 34.33 -2.42
N SER A 520 -11.43 33.21 -1.79
CA SER A 520 -10.05 32.97 -1.33
C SER A 520 -9.12 32.42 -2.42
N ALA A 521 -9.64 31.65 -3.39
CA ALA A 521 -8.86 30.98 -4.43
C ALA A 521 -7.84 31.90 -5.13
N PRO A 522 -6.58 31.46 -5.39
CA PRO A 522 -5.53 32.30 -5.95
C PRO A 522 -5.87 32.84 -7.34
N ASN A 523 -6.41 31.98 -8.21
CA ASN A 523 -6.87 32.30 -9.57
C ASN A 523 -8.41 32.21 -9.65
N PRO A 524 -9.16 33.24 -9.20
CA PRO A 524 -10.60 33.11 -8.95
C PRO A 524 -11.45 32.78 -10.19
N VAL A 525 -11.04 33.19 -11.40
CA VAL A 525 -11.75 32.81 -12.64
C VAL A 525 -11.52 31.34 -13.00
N GLN A 526 -10.29 30.83 -12.81
CA GLN A 526 -9.98 29.44 -13.08
C GLN A 526 -10.81 28.52 -12.16
N SER A 527 -10.78 28.76 -10.85
CA SER A 527 -11.54 27.96 -9.89
C SER A 527 -13.06 28.09 -10.05
N ALA A 528 -13.55 29.22 -10.59
CA ALA A 528 -14.96 29.37 -10.98
C ALA A 528 -15.31 28.51 -12.21
N ASN A 529 -14.46 28.50 -13.24
CA ASN A 529 -14.65 27.68 -14.43
C ASN A 529 -14.54 26.17 -14.11
N GLU A 530 -13.63 25.78 -13.21
CA GLU A 530 -13.50 24.41 -12.69
C GLU A 530 -14.75 23.99 -11.88
N ALA A 531 -15.26 24.86 -11.01
CA ALA A 531 -16.51 24.59 -10.30
C ALA A 531 -17.72 24.49 -11.26
N LEU A 532 -17.81 25.36 -12.28
CA LEU A 532 -18.86 25.29 -13.31
C LEU A 532 -18.78 24.00 -14.13
N SER A 533 -17.58 23.48 -14.42
CA SER A 533 -17.43 22.22 -15.15
C SER A 533 -17.97 21.04 -14.33
N ARG A 534 -17.68 20.96 -13.02
CA ARG A 534 -18.28 19.96 -12.12
C ARG A 534 -19.79 20.12 -12.00
N VAL A 535 -20.31 21.34 -11.89
CA VAL A 535 -21.78 21.59 -11.90
C VAL A 535 -22.43 21.11 -13.20
N SER A 536 -21.73 21.20 -14.34
CA SER A 536 -22.24 20.66 -15.62
C SER A 536 -22.28 19.12 -15.67
N VAL A 537 -21.42 18.43 -14.91
CA VAL A 537 -21.49 16.97 -14.75
C VAL A 537 -22.73 16.58 -13.96
N LEU A 538 -22.96 17.22 -12.81
CA LEU A 538 -24.14 17.00 -11.96
C LEU A 538 -25.47 17.19 -12.72
N ASP A 539 -25.55 18.19 -13.61
CA ASP A 539 -26.72 18.42 -14.48
C ASP A 539 -26.83 17.35 -15.59
N ARG A 540 -25.71 16.88 -16.16
CA ARG A 540 -25.70 15.80 -17.16
C ARG A 540 -26.09 14.44 -16.57
N VAL A 541 -25.81 14.19 -15.29
CA VAL A 541 -26.35 13.02 -14.57
C VAL A 541 -27.87 13.11 -14.43
N SER A 542 -28.44 14.31 -14.30
CA SER A 542 -29.89 14.54 -14.32
C SER A 542 -30.50 14.25 -15.70
N THR A 543 -29.88 14.72 -16.78
CA THR A 543 -30.45 14.74 -18.15
C THR A 543 -30.13 13.52 -19.01
N SER A 544 -30.18 12.30 -18.45
CA SER A 544 -29.86 11.04 -19.14
C SER A 544 -30.96 10.53 -20.11
N MET A 545 -31.61 11.42 -20.86
CA MET A 545 -32.45 11.10 -22.04
C MET A 545 -32.60 12.29 -23.02
N GLU A 546 -32.43 12.00 -24.32
CA GLU A 546 -32.71 12.81 -25.53
C GLU A 546 -31.78 14.01 -25.88
N GLU A 547 -30.94 13.76 -26.91
CA GLU A 547 -30.22 14.64 -27.87
C GLU A 547 -29.45 15.92 -27.45
N PRO A 548 -28.27 16.18 -28.08
CA PRO A 548 -27.50 17.41 -27.85
C PRO A 548 -28.14 18.62 -28.53
N VAL A 549 -28.30 19.71 -27.79
CA VAL A 549 -28.74 21.01 -28.31
C VAL A 549 -27.80 22.09 -27.78
N ASP A 550 -27.34 22.99 -28.66
CA ASP A 550 -26.38 24.07 -28.38
C ASP A 550 -26.97 25.21 -27.52
N THR A 551 -27.67 24.87 -26.43
CA THR A 551 -28.42 25.79 -25.57
C THR A 551 -28.13 25.63 -24.06
N GLU A 552 -27.19 24.77 -23.65
CA GLU A 552 -26.85 24.47 -22.24
C GLU A 552 -26.69 25.72 -21.35
N ILE A 553 -26.11 26.80 -21.88
CA ILE A 553 -25.82 28.03 -21.12
C ILE A 553 -27.05 28.94 -21.03
N THR A 554 -27.81 29.05 -22.13
CA THR A 554 -28.99 29.93 -22.25
C THR A 554 -30.09 29.62 -21.22
N GLY A 555 -30.20 28.35 -20.79
CA GLY A 555 -31.14 27.92 -19.75
C GLY A 555 -30.69 28.29 -18.33
N ARG A 556 -29.40 28.07 -18.02
CA ARG A 556 -28.79 28.28 -16.69
C ARG A 556 -28.69 29.76 -16.29
N ILE A 557 -28.75 30.68 -17.26
CA ILE A 557 -28.86 32.14 -17.04
C ILE A 557 -30.34 32.56 -16.76
N GLY A 558 -31.31 31.65 -16.90
CA GLY A 558 -32.72 32.01 -17.11
C GLY A 558 -33.68 31.99 -15.90
N GLN A 559 -33.51 31.11 -14.92
CA GLN A 559 -34.61 30.70 -14.03
C GLN A 559 -34.29 30.78 -12.52
N SER A 560 -35.07 31.60 -11.80
CA SER A 560 -35.07 31.66 -10.31
C SER A 560 -36.50 31.65 -9.74
N GLU A 561 -37.52 32.04 -10.53
CA GLU A 561 -38.94 31.94 -10.14
C GLU A 561 -39.79 31.21 -11.19
N ALA A 562 -40.58 30.27 -10.67
CA ALA A 562 -41.66 29.48 -11.27
C ALA A 562 -42.15 29.81 -12.71
N VAL A 563 -41.68 29.03 -13.70
CA VAL A 563 -42.43 28.77 -14.93
C VAL A 563 -43.10 27.40 -14.83
N ALA A 564 -44.41 27.40 -14.54
CA ALA A 564 -45.19 26.16 -14.48
C ALA A 564 -45.33 25.51 -15.87
N ARG A 565 -44.62 24.39 -16.12
CA ARG A 565 -44.92 23.52 -17.27
C ARG A 565 -46.36 22.98 -17.14
N PRO A 566 -47.13 22.90 -18.24
CA PRO A 566 -48.54 22.53 -18.20
C PRO A 566 -48.74 21.08 -17.72
N GLU A 567 -49.74 20.85 -16.87
CA GLU A 567 -50.01 19.57 -16.21
C GLU A 567 -50.14 18.40 -17.20
N ARG A 568 -49.21 17.44 -17.13
CA ARG A 568 -49.41 16.08 -17.64
C ARG A 568 -49.78 15.15 -16.48
N LYS A 569 -50.69 14.20 -16.75
CA LYS A 569 -51.30 13.34 -15.74
C LYS A 569 -50.26 12.45 -15.04
N PRO A 570 -50.36 12.24 -13.71
CA PRO A 570 -49.43 11.40 -12.98
C PRO A 570 -49.72 9.90 -13.19
N GLY A 571 -48.66 9.13 -13.34
CA GLY A 571 -48.62 7.67 -13.24
C GLY A 571 -47.17 7.23 -13.06
N ALA A 572 -46.92 6.28 -12.15
CA ALA A 572 -45.63 5.63 -11.84
C ALA A 572 -44.38 6.52 -11.69
N ASP A 573 -43.87 7.09 -12.78
CA ASP A 573 -42.52 7.67 -12.93
C ASP A 573 -42.33 9.03 -12.24
N ALA A 574 -43.41 9.59 -11.68
CA ALA A 574 -43.42 10.91 -11.04
C ALA A 574 -42.36 11.07 -9.92
N GLY A 575 -41.96 9.98 -9.26
CA GLY A 575 -40.89 10.00 -8.26
C GLY A 575 -39.51 10.31 -8.85
N ALA A 576 -39.09 9.55 -9.88
CA ALA A 576 -37.80 9.74 -10.54
C ALA A 576 -37.71 11.11 -11.21
N LEU A 577 -38.75 11.50 -11.95
CA LEU A 577 -38.86 12.81 -12.59
C LEU A 577 -38.76 13.96 -11.57
N SER A 578 -39.35 13.81 -10.37
CA SER A 578 -39.24 14.84 -9.33
C SER A 578 -37.82 14.98 -8.77
N TYR A 579 -37.04 13.89 -8.72
CA TYR A 579 -35.67 13.90 -8.23
C TYR A 579 -34.70 14.49 -9.26
N GLN A 580 -34.86 14.17 -10.55
CA GLN A 580 -34.14 14.83 -11.65
C GLN A 580 -34.42 16.35 -11.69
N GLU A 581 -35.69 16.75 -11.54
CA GLU A 581 -36.03 18.17 -11.45
C GLU A 581 -35.35 18.88 -10.26
N GLN A 582 -35.15 18.18 -9.14
CA GLN A 582 -34.42 18.70 -7.98
C GLN A 582 -32.90 18.74 -8.19
N LEU A 583 -32.32 17.76 -8.89
CA LEU A 583 -30.91 17.76 -9.30
C LEU A 583 -30.58 18.95 -10.20
N THR A 584 -31.37 19.19 -11.25
CA THR A 584 -31.16 20.35 -12.13
C THR A 584 -31.37 21.67 -11.38
N ARG A 585 -32.37 21.78 -10.48
CA ARG A 585 -32.51 22.97 -9.59
C ARG A 585 -31.33 23.17 -8.65
N LEU A 586 -30.65 22.10 -8.22
CA LEU A 586 -29.40 22.18 -7.45
C LEU A 586 -28.25 22.67 -8.33
N ALA A 587 -28.09 22.12 -9.53
CA ALA A 587 -27.10 22.57 -10.50
C ALA A 587 -27.30 24.05 -10.86
N ASP A 588 -28.53 24.48 -11.15
CA ASP A 588 -28.92 25.88 -11.36
C ASP A 588 -28.54 26.76 -10.15
N LYS A 589 -28.78 26.30 -8.92
CA LYS A 589 -28.41 27.04 -7.69
C LYS A 589 -26.89 27.20 -7.54
N LEU A 590 -26.11 26.16 -7.84
CA LEU A 590 -24.65 26.22 -7.76
C LEU A 590 -24.07 27.08 -8.89
N ALA A 591 -24.55 26.91 -10.12
CA ALA A 591 -24.19 27.76 -11.26
C ALA A 591 -24.54 29.24 -11.00
N TYR A 592 -25.70 29.52 -10.39
CA TYR A 592 -26.08 30.86 -9.96
C TYR A 592 -25.08 31.46 -8.96
N VAL A 593 -24.65 30.70 -7.95
CA VAL A 593 -23.64 31.17 -6.97
C VAL A 593 -22.31 31.50 -7.65
N ILE A 594 -21.84 30.64 -8.56
CA ILE A 594 -20.55 30.85 -9.26
C ILE A 594 -20.65 32.04 -10.23
N ASN A 595 -21.75 32.17 -10.97
CA ASN A 595 -21.99 33.28 -11.88
C ASN A 595 -22.18 34.61 -11.15
N LEU A 596 -22.85 34.60 -9.99
CA LEU A 596 -22.97 35.78 -9.13
C LEU A 596 -21.60 36.18 -8.57
N PHE A 597 -20.77 35.21 -8.15
CA PHE A 597 -19.38 35.48 -7.76
C PHE A 597 -18.59 36.12 -8.91
N LEU A 598 -18.60 35.50 -10.10
CA LEU A 598 -17.87 35.97 -11.28
C LEU A 598 -18.22 37.41 -11.69
N ILE A 599 -19.48 37.83 -11.49
CA ILE A 599 -19.94 39.19 -11.83
C ILE A 599 -19.78 40.18 -10.67
N GLN A 600 -20.19 39.81 -9.45
CA GLN A 600 -20.34 40.75 -8.32
C GLN A 600 -19.17 40.75 -7.33
N ASP A 601 -18.50 39.62 -7.13
CA ASP A 601 -17.48 39.46 -6.09
C ASP A 601 -16.05 39.31 -6.63
N LEU A 602 -15.90 38.94 -7.91
CA LEU A 602 -14.61 38.75 -8.59
C LEU A 602 -13.71 39.98 -8.50
N ASP A 603 -12.59 39.86 -7.78
CA ASP A 603 -11.61 40.94 -7.64
C ASP A 603 -10.84 41.18 -8.95
N LEU A 604 -11.24 42.25 -9.66
CA LEU A 604 -10.68 42.64 -10.95
C LEU A 604 -9.22 43.13 -10.86
N ASP A 605 -8.70 43.44 -9.67
CA ASP A 605 -7.26 43.72 -9.49
C ASP A 605 -6.39 42.44 -9.48
N ARG A 606 -7.03 41.24 -9.48
CA ARG A 606 -6.42 39.90 -9.58
C ARG A 606 -6.71 39.17 -10.90
N VAL A 607 -7.41 39.82 -11.83
CA VAL A 607 -7.79 39.28 -13.14
C VAL A 607 -6.86 39.82 -14.23
N GLY A 608 -6.50 38.99 -15.21
CA GLY A 608 -5.74 39.39 -16.40
C GLY A 608 -6.59 39.40 -17.68
N ARG A 609 -6.04 39.91 -18.79
CA ARG A 609 -6.72 39.96 -20.09
C ARG A 609 -7.26 38.60 -20.53
N ALA A 610 -6.45 37.54 -20.43
CA ALA A 610 -6.86 36.17 -20.76
C ALA A 610 -8.00 35.68 -19.84
N HIS A 611 -7.87 35.91 -18.53
CA HIS A 611 -8.88 35.51 -17.54
C HIS A 611 -10.23 36.20 -17.74
N LEU A 612 -10.28 37.49 -18.11
CA LEU A 612 -11.56 38.14 -18.43
C LEU A 612 -12.22 37.53 -19.67
N LEU A 613 -11.42 37.19 -20.69
CA LEU A 613 -11.92 36.63 -21.94
C LEU A 613 -12.37 35.15 -21.81
N SER A 614 -11.90 34.42 -20.78
CA SER A 614 -12.32 33.05 -20.47
C SER A 614 -13.54 32.97 -19.52
N ILE A 615 -14.18 34.09 -19.16
CA ILE A 615 -15.46 34.08 -18.41
C ILE A 615 -16.60 33.76 -19.37
N ASP A 616 -17.12 32.54 -19.31
CA ASP A 616 -18.14 32.02 -20.24
C ASP A 616 -19.47 32.79 -20.22
N ILE A 617 -19.96 33.20 -19.06
CA ILE A 617 -21.20 34.00 -18.97
C ILE A 617 -21.08 35.37 -19.69
N LEU A 618 -19.87 35.92 -19.86
CA LEU A 618 -19.65 37.14 -20.66
C LEU A 618 -19.70 36.89 -22.18
N GLN A 619 -19.68 35.64 -22.65
CA GLN A 619 -19.86 35.32 -24.07
C GLN A 619 -21.31 35.51 -24.54
N HIS A 620 -22.26 35.55 -23.60
CA HIS A 620 -23.69 35.54 -23.83
C HIS A 620 -24.32 36.93 -23.60
N ASP A 621 -23.78 37.95 -24.30
CA ASP A 621 -24.01 39.41 -24.17
C ASP A 621 -25.45 39.88 -23.83
N ARG A 622 -26.48 39.19 -24.35
CA ARG A 622 -27.89 39.55 -24.13
C ARG A 622 -28.45 38.90 -22.88
N GLU A 623 -28.21 37.60 -22.72
CA GLU A 623 -28.77 36.79 -21.64
C GLU A 623 -28.19 37.22 -20.30
N VAL A 624 -26.88 37.50 -20.24
CA VAL A 624 -26.25 38.01 -19.00
C VAL A 624 -26.76 39.39 -18.60
N ARG A 625 -27.11 40.27 -19.56
CA ARG A 625 -27.76 41.56 -19.27
C ARG A 625 -29.20 41.35 -18.76
N ASP A 626 -29.98 40.48 -19.40
CA ASP A 626 -31.35 40.14 -19.00
C ASP A 626 -31.43 39.38 -17.65
N TRP A 627 -30.35 38.71 -17.23
CA TRP A 627 -30.18 38.11 -15.90
C TRP A 627 -29.75 39.15 -14.86
N ALA A 628 -28.73 39.95 -15.15
CA ALA A 628 -28.21 40.96 -14.22
C ALA A 628 -29.27 42.01 -13.86
N ALA A 629 -30.13 42.36 -14.83
CA ALA A 629 -31.30 43.23 -14.63
C ALA A 629 -32.30 42.72 -13.58
N ARG A 630 -32.30 41.41 -13.29
CA ARG A 630 -33.16 40.79 -12.26
C ARG A 630 -32.49 40.75 -10.88
N GLN A 631 -31.16 40.81 -10.82
CA GLN A 631 -30.41 40.79 -9.56
C GLN A 631 -30.30 42.18 -8.92
N GLY A 632 -30.18 43.24 -9.74
CA GLY A 632 -30.22 44.62 -9.27
C GLY A 632 -29.42 45.60 -10.12
N SER A 633 -29.46 46.88 -9.75
CA SER A 633 -28.71 47.96 -10.40
C SER A 633 -27.21 47.71 -10.44
N ASP A 634 -26.66 47.19 -9.34
CA ASP A 634 -25.23 47.16 -9.09
C ASP A 634 -24.57 45.97 -9.83
N VAL A 635 -25.28 44.84 -9.88
CA VAL A 635 -24.95 43.70 -10.75
C VAL A 635 -25.06 44.11 -12.22
N SER A 636 -26.14 44.82 -12.59
CA SER A 636 -26.33 45.32 -13.97
C SER A 636 -25.21 46.27 -14.41
N ALA A 637 -24.79 47.21 -13.55
CA ALA A 637 -23.68 48.12 -13.81
C ALA A 637 -22.37 47.33 -14.07
N ARG A 638 -22.04 46.40 -13.17
CA ARG A 638 -20.82 45.60 -13.27
C ARG A 638 -20.81 44.63 -14.45
N THR A 639 -21.95 44.00 -14.78
CA THR A 639 -22.11 43.23 -16.03
C THR A 639 -21.85 44.09 -17.26
N ASN A 640 -22.44 45.29 -17.36
CA ASN A 640 -22.20 46.18 -18.50
C ASN A 640 -20.73 46.61 -18.59
N MET A 641 -20.06 46.88 -17.46
CA MET A 641 -18.62 47.16 -17.43
C MET A 641 -17.77 45.97 -17.93
N MET A 642 -18.07 44.75 -17.46
CA MET A 642 -17.32 43.55 -17.84
C MET A 642 -17.54 43.18 -19.32
N LEU A 643 -18.76 43.32 -19.85
CA LEU A 643 -19.03 43.19 -21.27
C LEU A 643 -18.31 44.27 -22.11
N ALA A 644 -18.29 45.52 -21.68
CA ALA A 644 -17.56 46.58 -22.38
C ALA A 644 -16.04 46.33 -22.41
N ALA A 645 -15.46 45.78 -21.35
CA ALA A 645 -14.06 45.35 -21.37
C ALA A 645 -13.82 44.10 -22.24
N ARG A 646 -14.75 43.13 -22.28
CA ARG A 646 -14.66 41.99 -23.21
C ARG A 646 -14.74 42.46 -24.67
N ALA A 647 -15.69 43.31 -25.03
CA ALA A 647 -15.87 43.85 -26.38
C ALA A 647 -14.66 44.70 -26.86
N TRP A 648 -13.97 45.36 -25.93
CA TRP A 648 -12.72 46.08 -26.19
C TRP A 648 -11.52 45.12 -26.30
N LEU A 649 -11.28 44.26 -25.31
CA LEU A 649 -10.04 43.46 -25.21
C LEU A 649 -10.00 42.24 -26.14
N SER A 650 -11.14 41.80 -26.67
CA SER A 650 -11.25 40.81 -27.75
C SER A 650 -10.88 41.38 -29.14
N GLY A 651 -11.10 42.68 -29.36
CA GLY A 651 -10.88 43.33 -30.66
C GLY A 651 -12.02 43.13 -31.68
N GLU A 652 -13.15 42.53 -31.31
CA GLU A 652 -14.26 42.20 -32.23
C GLU A 652 -14.99 43.42 -32.82
N GLY A 653 -14.82 44.60 -32.22
CA GLY A 653 -15.34 45.88 -32.71
C GLY A 653 -16.75 46.23 -32.22
N ARG A 654 -17.00 47.55 -32.07
CA ARG A 654 -18.00 48.23 -31.19
C ARG A 654 -17.43 48.64 -29.82
N ASP A 655 -16.13 48.40 -29.63
CA ASP A 655 -15.24 48.96 -28.60
C ASP A 655 -15.49 50.45 -28.26
N GLU A 656 -15.60 51.33 -29.27
CA GLU A 656 -15.88 52.77 -29.05
C GLU A 656 -17.35 53.06 -28.64
N GLU A 657 -18.29 52.14 -28.91
CA GLU A 657 -19.74 52.32 -28.70
C GLU A 657 -20.19 51.80 -27.33
N GLU A 658 -19.81 50.57 -26.95
CA GLU A 658 -20.09 50.01 -25.61
C GLU A 658 -19.42 50.86 -24.52
N LEU A 659 -18.22 51.39 -24.77
CA LEU A 659 -17.54 52.29 -23.83
C LEU A 659 -18.24 53.65 -23.71
N GLU A 660 -18.91 54.15 -24.76
CA GLU A 660 -19.73 55.36 -24.69
C GLU A 660 -21.11 55.14 -24.03
N ALA A 661 -21.63 53.91 -24.03
CA ALA A 661 -22.85 53.52 -23.31
C ALA A 661 -22.70 53.51 -21.78
N LEU A 662 -21.49 53.21 -21.26
CA LEU A 662 -21.20 53.29 -19.82
C LEU A 662 -21.28 54.73 -19.29
N SER A 663 -21.71 54.88 -18.04
CA SER A 663 -21.63 56.15 -17.31
C SER A 663 -20.19 56.61 -17.09
N LEU A 664 -20.01 57.88 -16.72
CA LEU A 664 -18.69 58.46 -16.49
C LEU A 664 -17.95 57.79 -15.32
N THR A 665 -18.67 57.30 -14.30
CA THR A 665 -18.08 56.56 -13.17
C THR A 665 -17.60 55.18 -13.59
N GLU A 666 -18.47 54.39 -14.21
CA GLU A 666 -18.17 53.05 -14.73
C GLU A 666 -17.01 53.10 -15.72
N ARG A 667 -17.01 54.05 -16.67
CA ARG A 667 -15.93 54.22 -17.65
C ARG A 667 -14.58 54.53 -17.00
N ASN A 668 -14.53 55.47 -16.05
CA ASN A 668 -13.29 55.85 -15.37
C ASN A 668 -12.71 54.71 -14.50
N GLU A 669 -13.58 53.85 -13.98
CA GLU A 669 -13.21 52.67 -13.18
C GLU A 669 -12.75 51.51 -14.07
N LEU A 670 -13.49 51.20 -15.12
CA LEU A 670 -13.10 50.20 -16.11
C LEU A 670 -11.73 50.53 -16.73
N GLN A 671 -11.54 51.78 -17.15
CA GLN A 671 -10.27 52.28 -17.64
C GLN A 671 -9.14 52.21 -16.58
N ARG A 672 -9.44 52.17 -15.28
CA ARG A 672 -8.45 52.02 -14.21
C ARG A 672 -7.90 50.59 -14.19
N TRP A 673 -8.77 49.60 -14.15
CA TRP A 673 -8.39 48.18 -14.16
C TRP A 673 -7.70 47.78 -15.47
N THR A 674 -8.24 48.17 -16.63
CA THR A 674 -7.60 47.88 -17.92
C THR A 674 -6.22 48.54 -18.07
N ARG A 675 -6.00 49.73 -17.48
CA ARG A 675 -4.65 50.34 -17.45
C ARG A 675 -3.68 49.57 -16.54
N ARG A 676 -4.17 48.85 -15.52
CA ARG A 676 -3.35 47.94 -14.72
C ARG A 676 -3.02 46.67 -15.51
N TRP A 677 -4.03 45.98 -16.04
CA TRP A 677 -3.84 44.75 -16.84
C TRP A 677 -2.88 44.97 -18.02
N LEU A 678 -3.11 46.04 -18.79
CA LEU A 678 -2.26 46.43 -19.91
C LEU A 678 -0.91 47.04 -19.47
N ALA A 679 -0.66 47.27 -18.18
CA ALA A 679 0.68 47.65 -17.70
C ALA A 679 1.60 46.44 -17.59
N ASP A 680 1.07 45.29 -17.19
CA ASP A 680 1.86 44.08 -17.00
C ASP A 680 2.13 43.41 -18.37
N GLU A 681 1.10 43.25 -19.20
CA GLU A 681 1.19 42.80 -20.60
C GLU A 681 2.22 43.63 -21.42
N LEU A 682 2.18 44.96 -21.28
CA LEU A 682 3.09 45.89 -21.95
C LEU A 682 4.54 45.83 -21.42
N ARG A 683 4.75 45.46 -20.16
CA ARG A 683 6.09 45.35 -19.54
C ARG A 683 6.83 44.12 -20.07
N GLU A 684 6.11 43.00 -20.19
CA GLU A 684 6.63 41.77 -20.77
C GLU A 684 6.76 41.86 -22.29
N ARG A 685 5.65 42.16 -22.98
CA ARG A 685 5.50 42.09 -24.44
C ARG A 685 5.00 43.42 -25.02
N PRO A 686 5.89 44.42 -25.21
CA PRO A 686 5.54 45.68 -25.89
C PRO A 686 5.48 45.47 -27.42
N ASP A 687 4.46 44.75 -27.86
CA ASP A 687 4.17 44.42 -29.25
C ASP A 687 2.90 45.14 -29.79
N GLN A 688 2.51 44.81 -31.02
CA GLN A 688 1.41 45.49 -31.71
C GLN A 688 0.03 45.21 -31.12
N ASP A 689 -0.16 44.08 -30.42
CA ASP A 689 -1.45 43.67 -29.87
C ASP A 689 -1.64 44.28 -28.48
N ALA A 690 -0.58 44.34 -27.67
CA ALA A 690 -0.53 45.19 -26.49
C ALA A 690 -0.76 46.67 -26.85
N PHE A 691 -0.13 47.18 -27.92
CA PHE A 691 -0.36 48.55 -28.39
C PHE A 691 -1.78 48.79 -28.91
N ALA A 692 -2.46 47.78 -29.47
CA ALA A 692 -3.81 47.90 -30.00
C ALA A 692 -4.87 48.13 -28.90
N ALA A 693 -4.70 47.51 -27.73
CA ALA A 693 -5.64 47.64 -26.61
C ALA A 693 -5.51 48.98 -25.85
N LEU A 694 -4.30 49.56 -25.75
CA LEU A 694 -4.02 50.76 -24.95
C LEU A 694 -4.84 52.04 -25.25
N PRO A 695 -5.22 52.39 -26.49
CA PRO A 695 -5.78 53.71 -26.78
C PRO A 695 -7.08 54.01 -26.02
N LEU A 696 -7.98 53.02 -25.88
CA LEU A 696 -9.26 53.22 -25.19
C LEU A 696 -9.12 53.36 -23.67
N ALA A 697 -8.00 52.93 -23.09
CA ALA A 697 -7.66 53.16 -21.69
C ALA A 697 -7.41 54.64 -21.35
N PHE A 698 -7.33 55.48 -22.39
CA PHE A 698 -7.17 56.93 -22.32
C PHE A 698 -8.29 57.67 -23.06
N TYR A 699 -9.41 56.99 -23.38
CA TYR A 699 -10.56 57.58 -24.08
C TYR A 699 -11.34 58.56 -23.19
N ARG A 700 -11.64 59.75 -23.72
CA ARG A 700 -12.38 60.80 -23.01
C ARG A 700 -13.79 61.06 -23.57
N GLY A 701 -14.09 60.56 -24.79
CA GLY A 701 -15.38 60.71 -25.45
C GLY A 701 -15.66 62.08 -26.07
N GLY A 702 -16.72 62.13 -26.88
CA GLY A 702 -17.30 63.37 -27.42
C GLY A 702 -16.52 64.03 -28.58
N SER A 703 -17.05 65.16 -29.05
CA SER A 703 -16.57 65.87 -30.26
C SER A 703 -15.32 66.73 -30.02
N GLY A 704 -14.24 66.11 -29.54
CA GLY A 704 -13.00 66.81 -29.16
C GLY A 704 -11.73 66.00 -29.47
N ALA A 705 -10.71 66.14 -28.61
CA ALA A 705 -9.59 65.23 -28.60
C ALA A 705 -10.04 63.93 -27.91
N LYS A 706 -10.40 62.91 -28.70
CA LYS A 706 -10.95 61.63 -28.21
C LYS A 706 -10.07 60.94 -27.16
N LEU A 707 -8.74 61.12 -27.21
CA LEU A 707 -7.77 60.47 -26.32
C LEU A 707 -6.96 61.46 -25.49
N ASP A 708 -6.57 61.03 -24.28
CA ASP A 708 -5.47 61.62 -23.52
C ASP A 708 -4.11 61.20 -24.09
N TYR A 709 -3.74 61.81 -25.21
CA TYR A 709 -2.46 61.56 -25.88
C TYR A 709 -1.23 61.83 -25.00
N ALA A 710 -1.33 62.68 -23.97
CA ALA A 710 -0.23 62.99 -23.06
C ALA A 710 -0.08 61.89 -22.00
N GLY A 711 -1.18 61.52 -21.33
CA GLY A 711 -1.22 60.41 -20.38
C GLY A 711 -0.82 59.08 -21.02
N LEU A 712 -1.26 58.80 -22.24
CA LEU A 712 -0.93 57.58 -22.98
C LEU A 712 0.57 57.48 -23.33
N ILE A 713 1.19 58.56 -23.82
CA ILE A 713 2.64 58.58 -24.10
C ILE A 713 3.45 58.39 -22.82
N GLU A 714 3.05 59.07 -21.74
CA GLU A 714 3.75 58.97 -20.45
C GLU A 714 3.61 57.57 -19.83
N PHE A 715 2.44 56.94 -19.93
CA PHE A 715 2.21 55.57 -19.47
C PHE A 715 3.08 54.55 -20.21
N VAL A 716 3.14 54.60 -21.55
CA VAL A 716 4.02 53.69 -22.32
C VAL A 716 5.48 53.93 -21.97
N ARG A 717 5.89 55.19 -21.75
CA ARG A 717 7.23 55.55 -21.29
C ARG A 717 7.56 54.98 -19.90
N SER A 718 6.65 55.09 -18.93
CA SER A 718 6.89 54.64 -17.56
C SER A 718 6.89 53.13 -17.42
N THR A 719 6.08 52.43 -18.21
CA THR A 719 5.86 50.98 -18.07
C THR A 719 6.86 50.13 -18.85
N ALA A 720 7.19 50.51 -20.10
CA ALA A 720 8.05 49.73 -21.00
C ALA A 720 9.29 50.49 -21.50
N GLY A 721 9.53 51.70 -20.99
CA GLY A 721 10.69 52.53 -21.34
C GLY A 721 10.63 53.14 -22.75
N SER A 722 11.53 54.08 -23.01
CA SER A 722 11.56 54.81 -24.28
C SER A 722 11.91 53.92 -25.48
N GLU A 723 12.96 53.09 -25.37
CA GLU A 723 13.53 52.37 -26.52
C GLU A 723 12.81 51.05 -26.85
N ARG A 724 12.38 50.30 -25.82
CA ARG A 724 11.68 49.01 -25.97
C ARG A 724 10.16 49.17 -26.12
N GLY A 725 9.55 50.14 -25.43
CA GLY A 725 8.11 50.41 -25.52
C GLY A 725 7.74 51.57 -26.44
N LEU A 726 8.13 52.80 -26.07
CA LEU A 726 7.56 54.00 -26.68
C LEU A 726 7.98 54.20 -28.16
N TYR A 727 9.21 53.89 -28.55
CA TYR A 727 9.66 54.11 -29.94
C TYR A 727 8.99 53.15 -30.94
N PRO A 728 8.82 51.84 -30.64
CA PRO A 728 7.89 50.98 -31.38
C PRO A 728 6.45 51.48 -31.38
N PHE A 729 5.90 51.90 -30.24
CA PHE A 729 4.52 52.44 -30.17
C PHE A 729 4.32 53.68 -31.08
N LEU A 730 5.30 54.60 -31.11
CA LEU A 730 5.30 55.79 -31.97
C LEU A 730 5.50 55.47 -33.48
N GLU A 731 5.98 54.27 -33.81
CA GLU A 731 6.03 53.76 -35.19
C GLU A 731 4.69 53.11 -35.59
N TRP A 732 4.15 52.23 -34.75
CA TRP A 732 2.86 51.55 -34.94
C TRP A 732 1.69 52.53 -35.07
N SER A 733 1.55 53.44 -34.10
CA SER A 733 0.50 54.47 -34.05
C SER A 733 0.52 55.42 -35.25
N GLY A 734 1.68 55.54 -35.92
CA GLY A 734 1.87 56.33 -37.12
C GLY A 734 1.04 55.89 -38.34
N ASN A 735 0.36 54.75 -38.24
CA ASN A 735 -0.55 54.20 -39.25
C ASN A 735 -2.00 54.04 -38.74
N GLN A 736 -2.31 54.46 -37.50
CA GLN A 736 -3.56 54.09 -36.79
C GLN A 736 -4.65 55.16 -36.80
N ARG A 737 -5.92 54.73 -36.91
CA ARG A 737 -7.11 55.60 -37.13
C ARG A 737 -7.35 56.63 -36.03
N LEU A 738 -6.98 56.32 -34.79
CA LEU A 738 -7.17 57.19 -33.61
C LEU A 738 -6.09 58.28 -33.46
N PHE A 739 -5.00 58.17 -34.21
CA PHE A 739 -3.81 59.03 -34.08
C PHE A 739 -3.59 59.91 -35.32
N ILE A 740 -3.99 59.44 -36.50
CA ILE A 740 -3.85 60.12 -37.79
C ILE A 740 -5.18 60.74 -38.22
N ARG A 741 -5.17 62.01 -38.68
CA ARG A 741 -6.34 62.69 -39.25
C ARG A 741 -6.05 63.16 -40.67
N GLY A 742 -6.53 62.40 -41.65
CA GLY A 742 -6.19 62.63 -43.07
C GLY A 742 -4.74 62.20 -43.33
N SER A 743 -3.90 63.10 -43.83
CA SER A 743 -2.49 62.79 -44.17
C SER A 743 -1.46 63.25 -43.14
N GLN A 744 -1.87 63.55 -41.90
CA GLN A 744 -1.01 64.03 -40.82
C GLN A 744 -1.47 63.49 -39.46
N ALA A 745 -0.56 63.41 -38.49
CA ALA A 745 -0.90 63.18 -37.08
C ALA A 745 -1.93 64.21 -36.57
N SER A 746 -2.83 63.81 -35.67
CA SER A 746 -3.79 64.72 -35.06
C SER A 746 -3.05 65.83 -34.30
N LYS A 747 -3.55 67.08 -34.33
CA LYS A 747 -2.84 68.21 -33.69
C LYS A 747 -2.53 67.94 -32.20
N PRO A 748 -3.48 67.47 -31.36
CA PRO A 748 -3.20 67.17 -29.95
C PRO A 748 -2.12 66.09 -29.78
N TYR A 749 -2.12 65.05 -30.63
CA TYR A 749 -1.11 64.00 -30.60
C TYR A 749 0.27 64.53 -31.03
N SER A 750 0.32 65.35 -32.09
CA SER A 750 1.54 66.02 -32.51
C SER A 750 2.10 66.98 -31.48
N ASP A 751 1.25 67.67 -30.71
CA ASP A 751 1.69 68.56 -29.62
C ASP A 751 2.21 67.73 -28.43
N ALA A 752 1.60 66.58 -28.11
CA ALA A 752 2.06 65.67 -27.06
C ALA A 752 3.42 65.02 -27.36
N ILE A 753 3.65 64.54 -28.59
CA ILE A 753 4.96 64.00 -29.02
C ILE A 753 6.07 65.07 -28.91
N VAL A 754 5.77 66.30 -29.34
CA VAL A 754 6.72 67.43 -29.23
C VAL A 754 7.00 67.79 -27.77
N ALA A 755 6.03 67.63 -26.87
CA ALA A 755 6.23 67.81 -25.43
C ALA A 755 7.11 66.71 -24.82
N TYR A 756 6.87 65.43 -25.16
CA TYR A 756 7.68 64.30 -24.69
C TYR A 756 9.17 64.48 -24.98
N PHE A 757 9.58 64.72 -26.23
CA PHE A 757 11.00 64.88 -26.56
C PHE A 757 11.63 66.14 -25.94
N LYS A 758 10.85 67.18 -25.62
CA LYS A 758 11.35 68.35 -24.86
C LYS A 758 11.60 68.07 -23.38
N ALA A 759 10.89 67.11 -22.80
CA ALA A 759 10.95 66.78 -21.38
C ALA A 759 11.88 65.60 -21.08
N HIS A 760 11.79 64.51 -21.85
CA HIS A 760 12.38 63.22 -21.49
C HIS A 760 13.54 62.75 -22.40
N ASP A 761 13.51 63.02 -23.71
CA ASP A 761 14.65 62.75 -24.61
C ASP A 761 14.92 63.91 -25.59
N ARG A 762 15.77 64.84 -25.14
CA ARG A 762 16.27 65.97 -25.94
C ARG A 762 17.36 65.58 -26.95
N GLU A 763 17.89 64.37 -26.84
CA GLU A 763 19.03 63.85 -27.60
C GLU A 763 18.59 62.98 -28.80
N ALA A 764 17.31 62.54 -28.82
CA ALA A 764 16.64 61.66 -29.79
C ALA A 764 16.91 61.93 -31.28
N PHE A 765 17.35 63.14 -31.65
CA PHE A 765 17.60 63.53 -33.05
C PHE A 765 19.10 63.68 -33.39
N LYS A 766 20.00 63.35 -32.44
CA LYS A 766 21.46 63.30 -32.67
C LYS A 766 21.88 62.07 -33.49
N SER A 767 23.11 62.07 -33.98
CA SER A 767 23.62 61.08 -34.95
C SER A 767 23.74 59.64 -34.44
N LYS A 768 23.77 59.41 -33.12
CA LYS A 768 23.91 58.08 -32.48
C LYS A 768 22.73 57.68 -31.57
N SER A 769 21.56 58.33 -31.71
CA SER A 769 20.39 58.08 -30.85
C SER A 769 19.61 56.81 -31.25
N ALA A 770 19.02 56.12 -30.28
CA ALA A 770 18.16 54.94 -30.51
C ALA A 770 16.85 55.27 -31.25
N PHE A 771 16.37 56.52 -31.20
CA PHE A 771 15.20 56.94 -31.99
C PHE A 771 15.49 57.08 -33.50
N ARG A 772 16.76 57.15 -33.91
CA ARG A 772 17.15 57.41 -35.32
C ARG A 772 16.56 56.43 -36.35
N PRO A 773 16.49 55.10 -36.12
CA PRO A 773 15.88 54.16 -37.06
C PRO A 773 14.36 54.36 -37.21
N TYR A 774 13.68 54.73 -36.13
CA TYR A 774 12.23 55.02 -36.12
C TYR A 774 11.93 56.33 -36.87
N TYR A 775 12.71 57.40 -36.65
CA TYR A 775 12.62 58.64 -37.45
C TYR A 775 12.91 58.42 -38.95
N ALA A 776 13.78 57.48 -39.29
CA ALA A 776 14.07 57.13 -40.68
C ALA A 776 12.88 56.43 -41.37
N ARG A 777 12.29 55.43 -40.69
CA ARG A 777 11.14 54.61 -41.15
C ARG A 777 9.78 55.30 -41.00
N ALA A 778 9.69 56.37 -40.22
CA ALA A 778 8.48 57.13 -39.89
C ALA A 778 7.53 57.36 -41.08
N SER A 779 6.24 57.07 -40.86
CA SER A 779 5.18 57.23 -41.87
C SER A 779 5.09 58.68 -42.39
N LYS A 780 4.56 58.83 -43.60
CA LYS A 780 4.36 60.13 -44.26
C LYS A 780 3.50 61.10 -43.42
N ALA A 781 2.64 60.57 -42.54
CA ALA A 781 1.79 61.35 -41.65
C ALA A 781 2.49 61.80 -40.35
N MET A 782 3.47 61.03 -39.85
CA MET A 782 4.22 61.33 -38.63
C MET A 782 5.46 62.20 -38.87
N LYS A 783 6.07 62.10 -40.07
CA LYS A 783 7.31 62.81 -40.40
C LYS A 783 7.26 64.34 -40.14
N PRO A 784 6.16 65.07 -40.46
CA PRO A 784 6.04 66.49 -40.13
C PRO A 784 6.09 66.79 -38.62
N THR A 785 5.54 65.91 -37.78
CA THR A 785 5.58 66.02 -36.31
C THR A 785 7.00 65.83 -35.78
N TYR A 786 7.74 64.85 -36.30
CA TYR A 786 9.13 64.62 -35.90
C TYR A 786 10.08 65.72 -36.40
N ASP A 787 9.89 66.23 -37.63
CA ASP A 787 10.65 67.37 -38.14
C ASP A 787 10.36 68.64 -37.34
N ARG A 788 9.11 68.84 -36.90
CA ARG A 788 8.73 69.90 -35.95
C ARG A 788 9.45 69.73 -34.61
N ALA A 789 9.38 68.56 -33.97
CA ALA A 789 10.04 68.27 -32.69
C ALA A 789 11.55 68.54 -32.77
N LYS A 790 12.21 68.02 -33.81
CA LYS A 790 13.62 68.25 -34.13
C LYS A 790 13.96 69.74 -34.30
N SER A 791 13.10 70.52 -34.97
CA SER A 791 13.28 71.96 -35.11
C SER A 791 13.09 72.73 -33.79
N GLU A 792 12.21 72.24 -32.91
CA GLU A 792 11.93 72.83 -31.60
C GLU A 792 12.98 72.47 -30.54
N LEU A 793 13.74 71.39 -30.75
CA LEU A 793 14.89 70.97 -29.94
C LEU A 793 16.23 71.52 -30.44
N SER A 794 16.34 71.88 -31.72
CA SER A 794 17.56 72.48 -32.28
C SER A 794 17.88 73.82 -31.60
N SER A 795 19.16 74.05 -31.26
CA SER A 795 19.58 75.25 -30.54
C SER A 795 19.32 76.53 -31.33
N SER A 796 19.15 77.65 -30.62
CA SER A 796 18.70 78.94 -31.17
C SER A 796 19.52 79.44 -32.38
N LEU A 797 20.80 79.04 -32.49
CA LEU A 797 21.68 79.37 -33.62
C LEU A 797 21.32 78.60 -34.91
N VAL A 798 20.86 77.35 -34.83
CA VAL A 798 20.54 76.54 -36.01
C VAL A 798 19.24 77.02 -36.68
N ARG A 799 18.29 77.54 -35.87
CA ARG A 799 17.04 78.14 -36.37
C ARG A 799 17.24 79.37 -37.26
N LEU A 800 18.38 80.05 -37.17
CA LEU A 800 18.69 81.21 -38.02
C LEU A 800 19.28 80.83 -39.39
N LEU A 801 19.81 79.61 -39.54
CA LEU A 801 20.64 79.19 -40.68
C LEU A 801 19.91 78.40 -41.78
N THR A 802 18.61 78.14 -41.63
CA THR A 802 17.76 77.53 -42.67
C THR A 802 16.76 78.52 -43.30
N GLY A 803 16.90 79.81 -43.01
CA GLY A 803 16.05 80.92 -43.47
C GLY A 803 16.19 81.36 -44.94
N LYS A 804 16.09 80.41 -45.89
CA LYS A 804 15.77 80.59 -47.33
C LYS A 804 15.99 82.00 -47.97
N ARG A 805 17.24 82.37 -48.27
CA ARG A 805 17.62 83.28 -49.39
C ARG A 805 19.09 83.07 -49.79
N ARG A 806 19.48 83.55 -51.00
CA ARG A 806 20.68 83.09 -51.73
C ARG A 806 21.44 84.28 -52.37
N ASN A 807 22.76 84.08 -52.55
CA ASN A 807 23.75 84.89 -53.29
C ASN A 807 24.44 86.06 -52.53
N VAL A 808 25.68 86.32 -52.98
CA VAL A 808 26.56 87.49 -52.73
C VAL A 808 27.12 87.68 -51.31
N PHE A 809 28.32 87.14 -51.07
CA PHE A 809 29.55 87.97 -51.07
C PHE A 809 30.79 87.09 -51.30
N LEU A 810 31.80 87.62 -51.98
CA LEU A 810 33.09 86.96 -52.25
C LEU A 810 34.20 88.00 -52.05
N GLY A 811 35.24 87.70 -51.26
CA GLY A 811 36.36 88.61 -51.09
C GLY A 811 37.36 88.21 -50.02
N SER A 812 38.58 87.89 -50.45
CA SER A 812 39.84 87.92 -49.69
C SER A 812 39.89 87.27 -48.30
N PHE A 813 40.52 86.09 -48.23
CA PHE A 813 41.83 85.99 -47.58
C PHE A 813 42.66 84.87 -48.21
N VAL A 814 43.88 85.21 -48.64
CA VAL A 814 44.92 84.29 -49.14
C VAL A 814 46.22 84.71 -48.42
N VAL A 815 47.21 83.81 -48.38
CA VAL A 815 48.54 84.02 -47.79
C VAL A 815 48.56 84.00 -46.25
N ILE A 816 48.62 82.80 -45.68
CA ILE A 816 49.78 82.29 -44.89
C ILE A 816 49.55 80.78 -44.66
N LEU A 817 50.37 79.95 -45.30
CA LEU A 817 51.32 79.01 -44.65
C LEU A 817 51.85 78.00 -45.70
N ILE A 818 52.93 78.38 -46.38
CA ILE A 818 53.79 77.45 -47.13
C ILE A 818 55.18 77.53 -46.48
N LEU A 819 55.65 76.44 -45.84
CA LEU A 819 57.06 76.23 -45.44
C LEU A 819 57.27 74.82 -44.83
N GLY A 820 58.27 74.07 -45.31
CA GLY A 820 58.66 72.72 -44.84
C GLY A 820 57.73 71.59 -45.35
N ILE A 821 58.07 70.64 -46.22
CA ILE A 821 59.34 70.04 -46.72
C ILE A 821 60.07 69.10 -45.73
N ALA A 822 59.94 67.77 -45.92
CA ALA A 822 61.05 66.80 -46.11
C ALA A 822 60.66 65.30 -45.84
N GLY A 823 61.08 64.37 -46.72
CA GLY A 823 61.12 62.90 -46.49
C GLY A 823 59.76 62.16 -46.48
N GLY A 824 59.66 60.86 -46.78
CA GLY A 824 60.64 59.84 -47.21
C GLY A 824 59.91 58.60 -47.80
N THR A 825 60.62 57.63 -48.39
CA THR A 825 60.05 56.65 -49.36
C THR A 825 60.37 55.16 -49.11
N TYR A 826 59.64 54.27 -49.80
CA TYR A 826 59.78 52.79 -49.95
C TYR A 826 59.27 51.90 -48.79
N ALA A 827 58.90 50.61 -48.97
CA ALA A 827 58.27 49.85 -50.08
C ALA A 827 58.08 48.35 -49.70
N LEU A 828 57.47 47.56 -50.60
CA LEU A 828 57.48 46.09 -50.74
C LEU A 828 56.59 45.26 -49.77
N MET A 829 56.17 44.00 -50.06
CA MET A 829 55.71 43.34 -51.31
C MET A 829 55.32 41.85 -51.05
N GLY A 830 54.03 41.49 -51.28
CA GLY A 830 53.59 40.13 -51.67
C GLY A 830 53.65 38.99 -50.63
N ASN A 831 53.08 37.79 -50.89
CA ASN A 831 52.11 37.40 -51.93
C ASN A 831 51.48 36.00 -51.63
N ASN A 832 50.39 35.62 -52.33
CA ASN A 832 49.86 34.23 -52.53
C ASN A 832 49.20 33.53 -51.29
N ALA A 833 48.25 32.58 -51.40
CA ALA A 833 47.36 32.11 -52.50
C ALA A 833 46.15 31.26 -51.97
N GLU A 834 45.25 30.85 -52.87
CA GLU A 834 43.99 30.06 -52.69
C GLU A 834 43.98 28.79 -53.60
N PRO A 835 42.99 27.85 -53.56
CA PRO A 835 42.11 27.40 -52.47
C PRO A 835 42.44 25.92 -52.06
N PRO A 836 41.84 24.77 -52.51
CA PRO A 836 40.66 24.43 -53.33
C PRO A 836 39.49 23.77 -52.52
N ALA A 837 38.91 22.61 -52.92
CA ALA A 837 37.64 22.05 -52.38
C ALA A 837 37.42 20.51 -52.56
N ALA A 838 36.29 20.01 -52.00
CA ALA A 838 35.49 18.80 -52.34
C ALA A 838 35.54 17.52 -51.42
N SER A 839 34.37 16.85 -51.31
CA SER A 839 34.05 15.63 -50.51
C SER A 839 34.17 14.31 -51.34
N PRO A 840 34.12 13.08 -50.76
CA PRO A 840 32.84 12.44 -50.36
C PRO A 840 32.90 11.38 -49.20
N THR A 841 31.76 10.74 -48.88
CA THR A 841 31.60 9.57 -47.96
C THR A 841 31.83 8.22 -48.68
N PRO A 842 32.09 7.11 -47.96
CA PRO A 842 31.09 6.02 -47.88
C PRO A 842 31.05 5.25 -46.52
N VAL A 843 30.23 4.19 -46.43
CA VAL A 843 29.84 3.42 -45.22
C VAL A 843 30.36 1.97 -45.26
N GLN A 844 30.71 1.37 -44.10
CA GLN A 844 30.58 -0.10 -43.87
C GLN A 844 30.70 -0.54 -42.40
N ASP A 845 29.72 -1.32 -41.93
CA ASP A 845 29.76 -2.26 -40.78
C ASP A 845 30.16 -3.68 -41.27
N PRO A 846 30.24 -4.76 -40.45
CA PRO A 846 30.10 -4.88 -38.98
C PRO A 846 31.23 -5.69 -38.28
N ALA A 847 31.18 -5.77 -36.94
CA ALA A 847 31.78 -6.87 -36.16
C ALA A 847 31.04 -7.10 -34.83
N VAL A 848 30.77 -8.36 -34.47
CA VAL A 848 30.10 -8.75 -33.22
C VAL A 848 31.10 -9.42 -32.27
N PRO A 849 31.24 -8.95 -31.02
CA PRO A 849 31.72 -9.72 -29.88
C PRO A 849 30.55 -10.27 -29.04
N VAL A 850 30.76 -11.40 -28.36
CA VAL A 850 29.73 -12.10 -27.58
C VAL A 850 29.51 -11.46 -26.20
N GLU A 851 28.24 -11.43 -25.81
CA GLU A 851 27.68 -11.02 -24.53
C GLU A 851 28.18 -11.89 -23.35
N PRO A 852 28.68 -11.28 -22.26
CA PRO A 852 28.61 -11.89 -20.93
C PRO A 852 27.24 -11.58 -20.31
N GLU A 853 26.48 -12.62 -19.93
CA GLU A 853 25.22 -12.43 -19.19
C GLU A 853 25.50 -11.77 -17.84
N VAL A 854 25.31 -10.46 -17.76
CA VAL A 854 25.35 -9.73 -16.48
C VAL A 854 24.06 -10.05 -15.74
N SER A 855 24.20 -10.85 -14.68
CA SER A 855 23.13 -11.09 -13.70
C SER A 855 22.78 -9.78 -12.98
N LEU A 856 21.91 -8.98 -13.59
CA LEU A 856 21.30 -7.80 -12.99
C LEU A 856 20.71 -8.18 -11.63
N ALA A 857 21.19 -7.53 -10.56
CA ALA A 857 20.64 -7.72 -9.22
C ALA A 857 19.15 -7.33 -9.20
N ASP A 858 18.33 -7.99 -8.39
CA ASP A 858 16.87 -7.78 -8.40
C ASP A 858 16.42 -6.43 -7.80
N GLN A 859 17.36 -5.73 -7.16
CA GLN A 859 17.17 -4.40 -6.58
C GLN A 859 18.46 -3.56 -6.65
N MET A 860 18.31 -2.24 -6.60
CA MET A 860 19.38 -1.25 -6.45
C MET A 860 19.01 -0.23 -5.37
N ALA A 861 20.00 0.50 -4.84
CA ALA A 861 19.76 1.67 -4.01
C ALA A 861 20.81 2.75 -4.26
N TYR A 862 20.41 4.01 -4.13
CA TYR A 862 21.29 5.18 -4.22
C TYR A 862 20.73 6.32 -3.35
N ILE A 863 21.49 7.40 -3.20
CA ILE A 863 21.07 8.60 -2.45
C ILE A 863 21.04 9.78 -3.41
N ILE A 864 19.98 10.59 -3.33
CA ILE A 864 19.89 11.90 -3.96
C ILE A 864 20.37 12.93 -2.92
N PRO A 865 21.42 13.71 -3.20
CA PRO A 865 21.91 14.73 -2.28
C PRO A 865 20.95 15.93 -2.19
N ALA A 866 20.90 16.56 -1.03
CA ALA A 866 20.23 17.84 -0.81
C ALA A 866 20.62 18.90 -1.85
N THR A 867 19.65 19.69 -2.33
CA THR A 867 19.89 20.79 -3.28
C THR A 867 19.52 22.15 -2.68
N GLU A 868 20.41 23.13 -2.85
CA GLU A 868 20.22 24.54 -2.44
C GLU A 868 19.95 25.43 -3.67
N GLU A 869 18.75 25.31 -4.28
CA GLU A 869 18.27 26.29 -5.26
C GLU A 869 17.08 27.09 -4.70
N SER A 870 17.32 28.40 -4.47
CA SER A 870 16.36 29.47 -4.13
C SER A 870 15.16 29.12 -3.22
N ASP A 871 15.25 29.56 -1.97
CA ASP A 871 14.17 29.67 -0.96
C ASP A 871 13.49 28.37 -0.45
N THR A 872 13.72 27.20 -1.06
CA THR A 872 13.40 25.90 -0.41
C THR A 872 14.60 24.96 -0.40
N ALA A 873 15.00 24.49 0.78
CA ALA A 873 16.06 23.48 0.94
C ALA A 873 15.45 22.08 1.02
N THR A 874 15.92 21.17 0.16
CA THR A 874 15.48 19.76 0.15
C THR A 874 16.43 18.89 0.98
N ALA A 875 15.88 18.02 1.83
CA ALA A 875 16.68 17.01 2.55
C ALA A 875 17.26 15.98 1.57
N SER A 876 18.36 15.31 1.96
CA SER A 876 18.91 14.21 1.15
C SER A 876 17.98 13.00 1.21
N GLN A 877 17.71 12.35 0.07
CA GLN A 877 16.74 11.25 -0.01
C GLN A 877 17.43 9.92 -0.32
N LEU A 878 17.09 8.88 0.44
CA LEU A 878 17.43 7.50 0.11
C LEU A 878 16.39 6.95 -0.88
N VAL A 879 16.85 6.34 -1.97
CA VAL A 879 16.00 5.69 -2.98
C VAL A 879 16.39 4.21 -3.13
N ILE A 880 15.40 3.32 -3.11
CA ILE A 880 15.54 1.87 -3.36
C ILE A 880 14.62 1.50 -4.52
N ARG A 881 15.13 0.75 -5.50
CA ARG A 881 14.39 0.37 -6.72
C ARG A 881 14.45 -1.13 -6.98
N PHE A 882 13.38 -1.68 -7.56
CA PHE A 882 13.13 -3.11 -7.70
C PHE A 882 12.70 -3.46 -9.13
N ARG A 883 13.03 -4.68 -9.58
CA ARG A 883 12.67 -5.17 -10.92
C ARG A 883 11.21 -5.63 -11.03
N ASN A 884 10.57 -5.94 -9.91
CA ASN A 884 9.15 -6.31 -9.83
C ASN A 884 8.49 -5.71 -8.58
N GLU A 885 7.17 -5.74 -8.54
CA GLU A 885 6.36 -5.16 -7.48
C GLU A 885 6.38 -5.97 -6.16
N ALA A 886 6.48 -7.30 -6.25
CA ALA A 886 6.48 -8.17 -5.07
C ALA A 886 7.73 -7.97 -4.20
N ASP A 887 8.89 -7.69 -4.80
CA ASP A 887 10.13 -7.39 -4.06
C ASP A 887 10.11 -6.00 -3.40
N ARG A 888 9.36 -5.03 -3.97
CA ARG A 888 9.06 -3.74 -3.31
C ARG A 888 8.23 -3.99 -2.04
N ASP A 889 7.16 -4.76 -2.17
CA ASP A 889 6.20 -5.01 -1.08
C ASP A 889 6.74 -5.98 -0.02
N ALA A 890 7.82 -6.70 -0.33
CA ALA A 890 8.56 -7.52 0.63
C ALA A 890 9.57 -6.74 1.50
N LEU A 891 9.83 -5.46 1.21
CA LEU A 891 10.78 -4.65 1.98
C LEU A 891 10.23 -4.33 3.38
N GLN A 892 10.95 -4.72 4.43
CA GLN A 892 10.62 -4.33 5.80
C GLN A 892 11.17 -2.92 6.08
N THR A 893 10.37 -1.91 5.74
CA THR A 893 10.63 -0.49 6.01
C THR A 893 10.64 -0.15 7.50
N ASP A 894 9.98 -0.98 8.33
CA ASP A 894 9.95 -0.87 9.80
C ASP A 894 11.24 -1.36 10.49
N LYS A 895 12.19 -1.94 9.74
CA LYS A 895 13.44 -2.53 10.25
C LYS A 895 14.63 -2.24 9.33
N LEU A 896 14.71 -1.01 8.82
CA LEU A 896 15.81 -0.58 7.96
C LEU A 896 17.03 -0.15 8.80
N GLN A 897 18.15 -0.84 8.59
CA GLN A 897 19.44 -0.53 9.22
C GLN A 897 20.39 0.06 8.17
N LEU A 898 20.85 1.30 8.38
CA LEU A 898 21.86 1.96 7.57
C LEU A 898 23.25 1.65 8.13
N LYS A 899 24.16 1.19 7.26
CA LYS A 899 25.55 0.94 7.63
C LYS A 899 26.48 2.00 7.04
N LEU A 900 27.27 2.60 7.91
CA LEU A 900 28.21 3.68 7.61
C LEU A 900 29.63 3.14 7.34
N ALA A 901 30.44 3.96 6.67
CA ALA A 901 31.81 3.65 6.24
C ALA A 901 32.81 3.48 7.39
N ASP A 902 32.51 4.04 8.57
CA ASP A 902 33.25 3.83 9.82
C ASP A 902 32.95 2.47 10.48
N GLY A 903 31.90 1.77 10.00
CA GLY A 903 31.39 0.51 10.55
C GLY A 903 30.21 0.67 11.51
N THR A 904 29.76 1.89 11.80
CA THR A 904 28.57 2.16 12.61
C THR A 904 27.30 1.70 11.88
N VAL A 905 26.29 1.29 12.65
CA VAL A 905 24.96 0.94 12.16
C VAL A 905 23.94 1.83 12.85
N VAL A 906 23.06 2.45 12.07
CA VAL A 906 21.97 3.32 12.52
C VAL A 906 20.65 2.68 12.12
N GLU A 907 19.72 2.53 13.05
CA GLU A 907 18.36 2.06 12.77
C GLU A 907 17.45 3.26 12.49
N LEU A 908 16.66 3.20 11.41
CA LEU A 908 15.66 4.24 11.11
C LEU A 908 14.38 4.00 11.93
N GLU A 909 14.44 4.24 13.23
CA GLU A 909 13.26 4.19 14.10
C GLU A 909 12.27 5.34 13.79
N ASP A 910 10.98 5.01 13.84
CA ASP A 910 9.82 5.92 13.75
C ASP A 910 9.60 6.70 12.42
N ALA A 911 10.08 6.17 11.29
CA ALA A 911 9.76 6.67 9.94
C ALA A 911 8.31 6.37 9.48
N THR A 912 7.33 6.50 10.37
CA THR A 912 5.95 5.97 10.22
C THR A 912 5.01 6.84 9.36
N SER A 913 5.53 7.67 8.43
CA SER A 913 4.71 8.54 7.56
C SER A 913 5.31 8.96 6.21
N GLU A 914 6.59 8.69 5.88
CA GLU A 914 7.28 9.34 4.75
C GLU A 914 8.04 8.39 3.78
N TRP A 915 7.61 7.12 3.66
CA TRP A 915 8.07 6.24 2.57
C TRP A 915 7.17 6.41 1.33
N GLU A 916 7.60 7.20 0.36
CA GLU A 916 6.88 7.38 -0.91
C GLU A 916 7.20 6.22 -1.88
N SER A 917 6.17 5.53 -2.39
CA SER A 917 6.31 4.49 -3.42
C SER A 917 6.05 5.05 -4.81
N PHE A 918 6.78 4.59 -5.83
CA PHE A 918 6.61 5.03 -7.22
C PHE A 918 6.70 3.88 -8.24
N ASN A 919 6.13 4.14 -9.42
CA ASN A 919 6.24 3.33 -10.64
C ASN A 919 6.71 4.25 -11.79
N ARG A 920 7.61 3.77 -12.64
CA ARG A 920 8.17 4.52 -13.79
C ARG A 920 7.75 3.97 -15.17
N ASN A 921 6.86 2.98 -15.19
CA ASN A 921 6.33 2.37 -16.43
C ASN A 921 4.96 2.92 -16.88
N GLU A 922 4.42 3.92 -16.21
CA GLU A 922 3.15 4.57 -16.60
C GLU A 922 3.38 5.66 -17.67
N GLU A 923 2.52 5.74 -18.68
CA GLU A 923 2.68 6.71 -19.77
C GLU A 923 2.41 8.16 -19.31
N PRO A 924 3.15 9.15 -19.83
CA PRO A 924 3.06 10.53 -19.36
C PRO A 924 1.85 11.27 -19.96
N ASP A 925 0.83 11.50 -19.13
CA ASP A 925 -0.20 12.50 -19.41
C ASP A 925 0.40 13.93 -19.47
N ALA A 926 -0.29 14.84 -20.16
CA ALA A 926 0.34 16.05 -20.72
C ALA A 926 0.88 17.07 -19.69
N VAL A 927 2.04 17.66 -20.02
CA VAL A 927 2.90 18.51 -19.17
C VAL A 927 2.22 19.78 -18.61
N GLY A 928 2.44 20.05 -17.31
CA GLY A 928 2.06 21.29 -16.64
C GLY A 928 2.82 21.55 -15.32
N SER A 929 4.13 21.81 -15.38
CA SER A 929 4.97 22.30 -14.26
C SER A 929 4.48 23.67 -13.72
N ALA A 930 4.79 24.14 -12.51
CA ALA A 930 5.26 23.59 -11.23
C ALA A 930 5.29 24.76 -10.20
N ASP A 931 5.28 24.46 -8.89
CA ASP A 931 5.81 25.24 -7.74
C ASP A 931 4.86 25.29 -6.51
N GLY A 932 5.42 25.11 -5.30
CA GLY A 932 4.88 25.72 -4.07
C GLY A 932 4.09 24.86 -3.06
N GLU A 933 4.81 24.08 -2.24
CA GLU A 933 4.53 23.80 -0.81
C GLU A 933 3.16 23.25 -0.35
N SER A 934 3.12 21.93 -0.11
CA SER A 934 3.18 21.31 1.24
C SER A 934 2.04 20.36 1.70
N GLN A 935 2.46 19.32 2.42
CA GLN A 935 1.71 18.37 3.28
C GLN A 935 0.63 17.47 2.65
N GLY A 936 0.77 16.14 2.86
CA GLY A 936 -0.41 15.29 3.09
C GLY A 936 -0.46 13.86 2.53
N ALA A 937 0.54 13.03 2.82
CA ALA A 937 0.48 11.56 2.91
C ALA A 937 -0.68 10.79 2.21
N ALA A 938 -0.30 10.09 1.13
CA ALA A 938 -0.61 8.69 0.79
C ALA A 938 -1.84 7.98 1.41
N GLU A 939 -2.63 7.33 0.54
CA GLU A 939 -2.78 5.86 0.43
C GLU A 939 -3.99 5.50 -0.48
N GLY A 940 -3.96 4.37 -1.20
CA GLY A 940 -5.18 3.80 -1.79
C GLY A 940 -5.11 3.17 -3.19
N ASN A 941 -4.31 2.12 -3.35
CA ASN A 941 -4.71 0.76 -3.79
C ASN A 941 -5.83 0.54 -4.85
N SER A 942 -5.76 -0.64 -5.48
CA SER A 942 -6.88 -1.40 -6.10
C SER A 942 -7.52 -0.87 -7.40
N GLY A 943 -7.26 -1.59 -8.50
CA GLY A 943 -8.33 -1.98 -9.44
C GLY A 943 -9.32 -2.94 -8.74
N ASP A 944 -10.41 -3.41 -9.34
CA ASP A 944 -10.78 -3.58 -10.75
C ASP A 944 -12.33 -3.70 -10.79
N SER A 945 -12.98 -3.61 -11.96
CA SER A 945 -14.12 -4.49 -12.28
C SER A 945 -14.67 -4.33 -13.70
N SER A 946 -14.56 -5.45 -14.43
CA SER A 946 -15.69 -6.17 -15.08
C SER A 946 -16.11 -5.87 -16.53
N ASP A 947 -16.42 -6.99 -17.20
CA ASP A 947 -17.30 -7.25 -18.34
C ASP A 947 -17.26 -6.30 -19.56
N GLY A 948 -16.87 -6.72 -20.77
CA GLY A 948 -16.63 -8.08 -21.30
C GLY A 948 -17.52 -8.35 -22.52
N SER A 949 -16.93 -8.87 -23.62
CA SER A 949 -17.67 -9.27 -24.83
C SER A 949 -16.84 -10.19 -25.75
N SER A 950 -17.50 -11.23 -26.26
CA SER A 950 -17.43 -11.86 -27.61
C SER A 950 -16.34 -11.41 -28.60
N GLU A 951 -15.78 -12.26 -29.49
CA GLU A 951 -16.09 -13.66 -29.88
C GLU A 951 -15.00 -14.23 -30.83
N SER A 952 -14.90 -15.57 -30.95
CA SER A 952 -14.38 -16.31 -32.14
C SER A 952 -12.87 -16.20 -32.50
N ASP A 953 -12.21 -17.15 -33.20
CA ASP A 953 -12.59 -18.53 -33.54
C ASP A 953 -11.37 -19.49 -33.70
N SER A 954 -11.71 -20.78 -33.66
CA SER A 954 -11.02 -22.05 -33.92
C SER A 954 -9.88 -22.13 -34.97
N ALA A 955 -8.82 -22.88 -34.63
CA ALA A 955 -8.50 -24.20 -35.23
C ALA A 955 -7.34 -24.89 -34.44
N ASP A 956 -7.43 -26.13 -33.93
CA ASP A 956 -7.48 -27.48 -34.58
C ASP A 956 -6.20 -27.87 -35.35
N THR A 957 -5.64 -29.10 -35.30
CA THR A 957 -6.10 -30.41 -34.80
C THR A 957 -4.90 -31.36 -34.55
N THR A 958 -5.02 -32.41 -33.69
CA THR A 958 -4.29 -33.74 -33.73
C THR A 958 -2.74 -33.77 -33.66
N ASP A 959 -2.00 -34.85 -33.30
CA ASP A 959 -2.15 -36.17 -32.64
C ASP A 959 -0.71 -36.71 -32.42
N ASP A 960 -0.36 -37.75 -31.64
CA ASP A 960 -0.86 -38.44 -30.44
C ASP A 960 0.25 -39.44 -29.99
N THR A 961 0.01 -40.28 -28.97
CA THR A 961 0.69 -41.55 -28.63
C THR A 961 2.11 -41.56 -28.02
N GLN A 962 2.16 -42.01 -26.75
CA GLN A 962 2.88 -43.21 -26.24
C GLN A 962 4.43 -43.35 -26.38
N SER A 963 5.17 -44.02 -25.48
CA SER A 963 4.87 -44.59 -24.14
C SER A 963 6.16 -45.04 -23.42
N SER A 964 6.18 -44.94 -22.08
CA SER A 964 6.77 -45.88 -21.08
C SER A 964 8.27 -46.31 -21.06
N ASN A 965 8.76 -46.53 -19.82
CA ASN A 965 9.78 -47.50 -19.39
C ASN A 965 11.29 -47.21 -19.61
N GLU A 966 12.23 -47.72 -18.80
CA GLU A 966 12.26 -48.02 -17.34
C GLU A 966 13.69 -48.37 -16.85
N VAL A 967 13.91 -48.43 -15.53
CA VAL A 967 14.97 -49.19 -14.79
C VAL A 967 16.46 -48.81 -14.94
N SER A 968 16.95 -48.23 -13.84
CA SER A 968 18.26 -48.28 -13.15
C SER A 968 19.32 -49.35 -13.49
N GLN A 969 20.59 -49.01 -13.20
CA GLN A 969 21.51 -49.94 -12.51
C GLN A 969 22.67 -49.23 -11.75
N ASP A 970 22.95 -49.71 -10.53
CA ASP A 970 24.11 -49.33 -9.68
C ASP A 970 25.37 -50.15 -9.98
N SER A 971 26.56 -49.62 -9.66
CA SER A 971 27.69 -50.38 -9.08
C SER A 971 28.79 -49.45 -8.54
N ASP A 972 29.34 -49.79 -7.37
CA ASP A 972 30.43 -49.11 -6.63
C ASP A 972 31.61 -50.10 -6.35
N SER A 973 32.69 -49.62 -5.71
CA SER A 973 33.83 -50.33 -5.03
C SER A 973 35.23 -50.21 -5.68
N THR A 974 36.43 -50.26 -5.01
CA THR A 974 36.94 -50.07 -3.60
C THR A 974 38.02 -51.14 -3.27
N THR A 975 39.23 -50.90 -2.71
CA THR A 975 40.16 -49.74 -2.53
C THR A 975 41.56 -50.28 -2.12
N THR A 976 42.67 -49.60 -2.46
CA THR A 976 44.02 -49.78 -1.84
C THR A 976 44.81 -48.46 -1.90
N SER A 977 45.46 -47.85 -0.88
CA SER A 977 46.14 -48.25 0.38
C SER A 977 47.66 -48.53 0.26
N ASP A 978 48.53 -47.63 0.75
CA ASP A 978 49.30 -47.73 2.02
C ASP A 978 50.36 -46.58 2.16
N SER A 979 51.27 -46.69 3.14
CA SER A 979 52.18 -45.68 3.77
C SER A 979 53.58 -45.60 3.07
N THR A 980 54.63 -44.84 3.47
CA THR A 980 55.06 -44.20 4.76
C THR A 980 56.22 -43.19 4.55
N GLU A 981 56.41 -42.18 5.44
CA GLU A 981 57.69 -41.49 5.83
C GLU A 981 58.56 -40.71 4.76
N SER A 982 59.48 -39.76 5.07
CA SER A 982 59.96 -39.11 6.32
C SER A 982 60.79 -37.79 6.10
N THR A 983 60.82 -36.87 7.10
CA THR A 983 61.88 -35.84 7.44
C THR A 983 62.26 -34.70 6.44
N ASN A 984 62.80 -33.50 6.78
CA ASN A 984 63.05 -32.78 8.07
C ASN A 984 63.22 -31.23 7.88
N GLU A 985 63.03 -30.45 8.97
CA GLU A 985 63.76 -29.22 9.46
C GLU A 985 64.09 -27.99 8.54
N SER A 986 64.28 -26.73 9.03
CA SER A 986 63.83 -25.97 10.23
C SER A 986 64.38 -24.51 10.24
N SER A 987 63.67 -23.55 10.87
CA SER A 987 64.23 -22.33 11.56
C SER A 987 65.02 -21.27 10.73
N GLN A 988 65.44 -20.05 11.16
CA GLN A 988 65.15 -18.98 12.18
C GLN A 988 66.08 -17.75 11.84
N ASP A 989 66.04 -16.50 12.33
CA ASP A 989 65.21 -15.67 13.25
C ASP A 989 65.48 -14.15 12.98
N GLY A 990 64.84 -13.19 13.69
CA GLY A 990 65.40 -11.81 13.86
C GLY A 990 64.44 -10.60 13.99
N THR A 991 64.89 -9.53 14.69
CA THR A 991 64.05 -8.37 15.14
C THR A 991 64.74 -6.99 15.01
N GLU A 992 63.96 -5.89 15.10
CA GLU A 992 64.37 -4.46 15.27
C GLU A 992 65.10 -3.79 14.05
N THR A 993 65.10 -2.46 13.78
CA THR A 993 64.62 -1.23 14.48
C THR A 993 64.22 -0.12 13.45
N ALA A 994 63.74 1.05 13.89
CA ALA A 994 63.48 2.29 13.11
C ALA A 994 64.13 3.52 13.80
N PRO A 995 64.05 4.82 13.34
CA PRO A 995 63.46 5.47 12.15
C PRO A 995 64.56 6.31 11.37
N PRO A 996 64.34 7.39 10.56
CA PRO A 996 63.11 8.06 10.06
C PRO A 996 63.04 8.28 8.52
N GLY A 997 61.96 8.92 8.04
CA GLY A 997 61.70 9.25 6.61
C GLY A 997 62.37 10.54 6.08
N PRO A 998 61.95 11.12 4.93
CA PRO A 998 60.53 11.35 4.59
C PRO A 998 60.07 11.10 3.13
N SER A 999 58.74 11.08 2.97
CA SER A 999 57.92 11.50 1.81
C SER A 999 58.30 11.08 0.36
N ASN A 1000 57.56 10.11 -0.20
CA ASN A 1000 56.48 10.41 -1.16
C ASN A 1000 55.61 9.17 -1.47
N ARG A 1001 54.50 9.37 -2.19
CA ARG A 1001 53.32 8.47 -2.27
C ARG A 1001 53.01 8.00 -3.70
N ALA A 1002 53.05 6.68 -3.92
CA ALA A 1002 52.42 5.89 -5.00
C ALA A 1002 52.50 4.41 -4.53
N GLU A 1003 51.42 3.67 -4.30
CA GLU A 1003 50.44 3.08 -5.26
C GLU A 1003 50.99 1.88 -6.07
N ALA A 1004 50.50 0.68 -5.72
CA ALA A 1004 50.47 -0.51 -6.59
C ALA A 1004 49.59 -1.64 -5.99
N GLY A 1005 48.51 -2.03 -6.68
CA GLY A 1005 47.81 -3.32 -6.54
C GLY A 1005 46.98 -3.57 -5.26
N GLU A 1006 45.97 -4.46 -5.24
CA GLU A 1006 45.21 -5.17 -6.29
C GLU A 1006 43.78 -5.42 -5.74
N GLY A 1007 42.75 -5.68 -6.57
CA GLY A 1007 41.44 -6.03 -5.98
C GLY A 1007 40.13 -6.00 -6.79
N GLY A 1008 40.16 -6.03 -8.13
CA GLY A 1008 38.97 -6.35 -8.94
C GLY A 1008 37.75 -5.42 -8.80
N SER A 1009 37.81 -4.23 -9.39
CA SER A 1009 36.65 -3.35 -9.53
C SER A 1009 35.57 -3.97 -10.42
N ALA A 1010 34.38 -4.20 -9.88
CA ALA A 1010 33.16 -4.25 -10.68
C ALA A 1010 32.83 -2.80 -11.07
N VAL A 1011 33.30 -2.35 -12.24
CA VAL A 1011 32.92 -1.06 -12.80
C VAL A 1011 31.51 -1.20 -13.35
N THR A 1012 30.51 -0.89 -12.53
CA THR A 1012 29.22 -0.42 -13.04
C THR A 1012 29.46 0.93 -13.69
N GLU A 1013 29.25 1.03 -15.00
CA GLU A 1013 28.97 2.31 -15.63
C GLU A 1013 27.71 2.89 -14.97
N PRO A 1014 27.63 4.22 -14.73
CA PRO A 1014 26.43 4.81 -14.18
C PRO A 1014 25.27 4.56 -15.15
N LEU A 1015 24.22 3.90 -14.66
CA LEU A 1015 22.99 3.73 -15.43
C LEU A 1015 22.41 5.12 -15.73
N THR A 1016 21.94 5.33 -16.96
CA THR A 1016 21.15 6.52 -17.26
C THR A 1016 19.80 6.44 -16.54
N VAL A 1017 19.16 7.58 -16.26
CA VAL A 1017 17.81 7.62 -15.68
C VAL A 1017 16.83 6.75 -16.50
N GLU A 1018 16.85 6.85 -17.84
CA GLU A 1018 16.03 6.02 -18.74
C GLU A 1018 16.29 4.50 -18.58
N ALA A 1019 17.56 4.10 -18.37
CA ALA A 1019 17.92 2.70 -18.17
C ALA A 1019 17.51 2.19 -16.78
N ALA A 1020 17.64 3.03 -15.74
CA ALA A 1020 17.16 2.71 -14.40
C ALA A 1020 15.63 2.60 -14.36
N ASP A 1021 14.91 3.49 -15.04
CA ASP A 1021 13.44 3.45 -15.18
C ASP A 1021 12.97 2.21 -15.92
N ARG A 1022 13.62 1.83 -17.03
CA ARG A 1022 13.28 0.62 -17.79
C ARG A 1022 13.62 -0.70 -17.06
N LEU A 1023 14.69 -0.74 -16.26
CA LEU A 1023 15.16 -1.98 -15.62
C LEU A 1023 14.64 -2.18 -14.19
N TYR A 1024 14.37 -1.08 -13.47
CA TYR A 1024 13.93 -1.05 -12.07
C TYR A 1024 12.76 -0.07 -11.90
N PRO A 1025 11.60 -0.33 -12.54
CA PRO A 1025 10.52 0.64 -12.64
C PRO A 1025 9.81 0.92 -11.31
N PHE A 1026 9.79 -0.05 -10.40
CA PHE A 1026 9.20 0.07 -9.07
C PHE A 1026 10.23 0.63 -8.08
N GLY A 1027 9.81 1.48 -7.15
CA GLY A 1027 10.71 1.98 -6.12
C GLY A 1027 10.02 2.57 -4.90
N GLN A 1028 10.84 2.86 -3.90
CA GLN A 1028 10.49 3.51 -2.64
C GLN A 1028 11.58 4.52 -2.27
N GLN A 1029 11.18 5.68 -1.75
CA GLN A 1029 12.09 6.74 -1.31
C GLN A 1029 11.69 7.30 0.06
N VAL A 1030 12.69 7.80 0.81
CA VAL A 1030 12.50 8.40 2.14
C VAL A 1030 13.56 9.49 2.41
N SER A 1031 13.20 10.53 3.15
CA SER A 1031 14.11 11.57 3.63
C SER A 1031 15.11 11.00 4.65
N LEU A 1032 16.39 11.34 4.52
CA LEU A 1032 17.42 11.04 5.53
C LEU A 1032 17.47 12.17 6.59
N PRO A 1033 17.81 11.86 7.86
CA PRO A 1033 17.96 12.87 8.92
C PRO A 1033 19.04 13.93 8.61
N ASP A 1034 18.77 15.19 8.95
CA ASP A 1034 19.65 16.35 8.72
C ASP A 1034 21.04 16.24 9.40
N ASP A 1035 21.19 15.38 10.42
CA ASP A 1035 22.46 15.14 11.11
C ASP A 1035 23.31 14.00 10.50
N MET A 1036 22.83 13.36 9.43
CA MET A 1036 23.49 12.26 8.74
C MET A 1036 24.17 12.72 7.44
N ASP A 1037 25.49 12.54 7.34
CA ASP A 1037 26.23 12.76 6.09
C ASP A 1037 25.99 11.59 5.11
N PRO A 1038 25.28 11.81 3.98
CA PRO A 1038 24.90 10.75 3.05
C PRO A 1038 26.12 10.09 2.37
N ALA A 1039 27.25 10.80 2.25
CA ALA A 1039 28.45 10.28 1.60
C ALA A 1039 29.13 9.16 2.41
N ASN A 1040 28.76 8.98 3.68
CA ASN A 1040 29.31 7.92 4.53
C ASN A 1040 28.46 6.63 4.53
N ILE A 1041 27.27 6.60 3.93
CA ILE A 1041 26.43 5.39 3.93
C ILE A 1041 26.94 4.43 2.83
N ILE A 1042 27.15 3.16 3.15
CA ILE A 1042 27.73 2.16 2.22
C ILE A 1042 26.81 0.98 1.89
N SER A 1043 25.87 0.65 2.77
CA SER A 1043 24.90 -0.42 2.55
C SER A 1043 23.70 -0.28 3.48
N ILE A 1044 22.56 -0.80 3.03
CA ILE A 1044 21.29 -0.85 3.72
C ILE A 1044 21.00 -2.31 4.06
N GLN A 1045 20.48 -2.60 5.23
CA GLN A 1045 20.00 -3.92 5.60
C GLN A 1045 18.51 -3.86 6.00
N SER A 1046 17.71 -4.77 5.45
CA SER A 1046 16.31 -4.97 5.83
C SER A 1046 16.12 -6.47 6.10
N GLY A 1047 15.89 -6.82 7.36
CA GLY A 1047 15.88 -8.22 7.81
C GLY A 1047 17.19 -8.96 7.48
N THR A 1048 17.11 -9.95 6.57
CA THR A 1048 18.25 -10.73 6.07
C THR A 1048 18.89 -10.19 4.79
N THR A 1049 18.25 -9.21 4.13
CA THR A 1049 18.68 -8.69 2.83
C THR A 1049 19.62 -7.51 3.03
N VAL A 1050 20.78 -7.53 2.36
CA VAL A 1050 21.77 -6.44 2.41
C VAL A 1050 21.97 -5.86 1.02
N ILE A 1051 21.51 -4.62 0.84
CA ILE A 1051 21.60 -3.85 -0.40
C ILE A 1051 22.88 -2.99 -0.31
N LYS A 1052 23.75 -3.04 -1.31
CA LYS A 1052 24.85 -2.07 -1.43
C LYS A 1052 24.33 -0.80 -2.11
N LEU A 1053 24.81 0.35 -1.65
CA LEU A 1053 24.59 1.60 -2.38
C LEU A 1053 25.39 1.61 -3.68
N SER A 1054 24.74 2.11 -4.73
CA SER A 1054 25.27 2.34 -6.06
C SER A 1054 25.36 3.85 -6.34
N SER A 1055 26.03 4.24 -7.44
CA SER A 1055 25.94 5.61 -7.92
C SER A 1055 24.49 5.98 -8.26
N GLN A 1056 24.11 7.23 -8.00
CA GLN A 1056 22.88 7.80 -8.54
C GLN A 1056 22.90 7.70 -10.07
N PRO A 1057 21.76 7.35 -10.73
CA PRO A 1057 21.66 7.37 -12.18
C PRO A 1057 21.99 8.75 -12.77
N GLU A 1058 22.76 8.79 -13.85
CA GLU A 1058 23.11 10.02 -14.55
C GLU A 1058 22.02 10.43 -15.56
N ALA A 1059 21.83 11.75 -15.75
CA ALA A 1059 20.75 12.35 -16.52
C ALA A 1059 21.19 12.77 -17.94
#